data_AF-A0A971JN51-F1
#
_entry.id   AF-A0A971JN51-F1
#
_cell.length_a   1.000
_cell.length_b   1.000
_cell.length_c   1.000
_cell.angle_alpha   90.00
_cell.angle_beta   90.00
_cell.angle_gamma   90.00
#
_symmetry.space_group_name_H-M   'P 1'
#
loop_
_entity.id
_entity.type
_entity.pdbx_description
1 polymer ?
#
loop_
_entity_poly.entity_id
_entity_poly.type
_entity_poly.pdbx_seq_one_letter_code
_entity_poly.pdbx_strand_id
1 'polypeptide(L)'
;MSPSIAVAYSGDVWRDATVYRDEWGIPHVFADNPFAMGFAFGYSQAEDHAEQMLLAYRMANGRLAEVFGEGYADSDAFSLKMGHARLAEEALPHLDAFTLDVCEGFSMGVNAWLVDHSQLVPPWADGMKSSDILALWHAFLMSMAPMDLPDLYRRPPAMGSANAWAVSPERSEEGKAALVINPHQRHDGFFQWYEAHLVLGDINLYGATIRGLPVILQGHNEYLGWALSPNQSDFADIFREEYEQPSRNPKVPRAASDQTEEYHALLLHYMSHSLPYRVRVGTGLETRYVPAFIGARGPMFEHAQLGLHSWYIGGYRDFGGLRQLFEMGAARDLDQFCAALSLHQLPCFHIVYADMTGNIFYLFNTKSGTRIVPSPNQENAQDPVELYQWDQPLSHNIASMAWANIIPTDALPYLFNPLSGFVQACENPPWTATAPPVLNPDAWPPWLVRDRDSYRSKRVRQLLQQGKRSFRDHQSMLFDVVTPAAFDLLPAMLQGVEMRPDLTQAMHPDFWTGIDVLKKWNYVAETSSTGMTFFHLWWTYCTSRASNKYPSPQIFVENALQGTPETQEILLRAVEDAARAMRNDYATLEHAWGEVHRIRRGSRNEPMAGATTGEPIFVASDYEYDRGKWISNYGYGFAMVVQFGEVPESVTLMPFGESNVPDSPHYIDQLDLMLERRFKHARFLRDDILRNAVRGTGKNITLLPQGITGAVTISSTTIIHGRTQTSVEAPYPIPPAFAPFSLYLKVERKPVNALIHITSTIHIPKDLCDDETFNKLKFFRYEPGLDWHLVSNQQIDQAGRNLYMRDDAVAEWYVVLGPAESVPVDGGVTTGQEETDDITEIRGLDSLLNTHNSKHDISGQGRLFEFKRHDMEPSVQSDGEPQLNPENPPRGIFKLEKLEGSASSTENKSDSPLTGIPGFHFGPKANQDEYVPSTEQERVFRLERQDIPEKQSPIPTDQRLPAEEESFPVPPGDVALPEIEETSPAEDPASEQKPAQDAPEAARQEPSSVTDENKGLAKDPPPLPDTIPQDQGFIFGPSKTSPTENKDNNDKKKLFKMEILNN
;
A
#
# COMPACT_ATOMS: atom_id res chain seq x y z
N MET A 1 -21.10 15.51 21.75
CA MET A 1 -21.71 14.19 21.47
C MET A 1 -22.93 14.00 22.35
N SER A 2 -24.00 13.37 21.85
CA SER A 2 -25.13 12.93 22.69
C SER A 2 -24.71 11.67 23.49
N PRO A 3 -24.72 11.68 24.83
CA PRO A 3 -24.19 10.57 25.63
C PRO A 3 -24.97 9.24 25.52
N SER A 4 -26.14 9.26 24.89
CA SER A 4 -27.12 8.17 24.92
C SER A 4 -26.81 6.97 24.01
N ILE A 5 -25.86 7.09 23.08
CA ILE A 5 -25.55 6.01 22.11
C ILE A 5 -24.34 5.18 22.53
N ALA A 6 -23.29 5.80 23.10
CA ALA A 6 -21.99 5.14 23.30
C ALA A 6 -21.89 4.24 24.56
N VAL A 7 -22.76 4.42 25.56
CA VAL A 7 -22.54 3.90 26.93
C VAL A 7 -23.15 2.50 27.16
N ALA A 8 -24.06 2.04 26.29
CA ALA A 8 -24.89 0.85 26.58
C ALA A 8 -24.37 -0.48 26.00
N TYR A 9 -23.51 -0.49 24.98
CA TYR A 9 -23.18 -1.71 24.22
C TYR A 9 -21.70 -2.09 24.12
N SER A 10 -20.76 -1.13 24.21
CA SER A 10 -19.32 -1.38 23.95
C SER A 10 -18.70 -2.47 24.82
N GLY A 11 -19.15 -2.57 26.09
CA GLY A 11 -18.66 -3.56 27.03
C GLY A 11 -18.94 -4.99 26.62
N ASP A 12 -20.09 -5.29 26.00
CA ASP A 12 -20.50 -6.67 25.73
C ASP A 12 -19.96 -7.21 24.40
N VAL A 13 -19.73 -6.35 23.39
CA VAL A 13 -19.14 -6.76 22.11
C VAL A 13 -17.72 -7.31 22.25
N TRP A 14 -16.93 -6.79 23.19
CA TRP A 14 -15.60 -7.32 23.53
C TRP A 14 -15.60 -8.76 24.12
N ARG A 15 -16.77 -9.39 24.27
CA ARG A 15 -16.90 -10.83 24.53
C ARG A 15 -16.60 -11.66 23.29
N ASP A 16 -17.01 -11.16 22.13
CA ASP A 16 -17.08 -11.88 20.84
C ASP A 16 -15.98 -11.40 19.88
N ALA A 17 -15.01 -10.62 20.38
CA ALA A 17 -13.84 -10.16 19.65
C ALA A 17 -12.60 -9.99 20.56
N THR A 18 -11.41 -10.12 19.97
CA THR A 18 -10.12 -9.84 20.62
C THR A 18 -9.11 -9.37 19.56
N VAL A 19 -8.37 -8.31 19.86
CA VAL A 19 -7.32 -7.76 18.99
C VAL A 19 -5.95 -8.06 19.57
N TYR A 20 -5.04 -8.56 18.76
CA TYR A 20 -3.61 -8.62 19.08
C TYR A 20 -2.85 -7.60 18.24
N ARG A 21 -1.89 -6.89 18.84
CA ARG A 21 -0.94 -6.02 18.13
C ARG A 21 0.41 -6.70 18.07
N ASP A 22 1.02 -6.80 16.90
CA ASP A 22 2.41 -7.27 16.73
C ASP A 22 3.44 -6.17 17.05
N GLU A 23 4.72 -6.45 16.80
CA GLU A 23 5.82 -5.50 17.05
C GLU A 23 5.85 -4.28 16.10
N TRP A 24 5.08 -4.30 15.01
CA TRP A 24 4.92 -3.20 14.06
C TRP A 24 3.59 -2.44 14.25
N GLY A 25 2.80 -2.84 15.24
CA GLY A 25 1.49 -2.28 15.53
C GLY A 25 0.37 -2.85 14.68
N ILE A 26 0.58 -3.88 13.86
CA ILE A 26 -0.47 -4.44 13.00
C ILE A 26 -1.60 -5.03 13.86
N PRO A 27 -2.88 -4.67 13.64
CA PRO A 27 -4.00 -5.29 14.34
C PRO A 27 -4.37 -6.64 13.71
N HIS A 28 -4.29 -7.69 14.53
CA HIS A 28 -4.88 -8.99 14.25
C HIS A 28 -6.20 -9.12 15.03
N VAL A 29 -7.30 -8.84 14.33
CA VAL A 29 -8.67 -8.86 14.85
C VAL A 29 -9.23 -10.27 14.70
N PHE A 30 -9.55 -10.92 15.81
CA PHE A 30 -10.30 -12.17 15.83
C PHE A 30 -11.70 -11.89 16.35
N ALA A 31 -12.74 -12.33 15.65
CA ALA A 31 -14.13 -12.13 16.03
C ALA A 31 -15.06 -13.28 15.61
N ASP A 32 -16.15 -13.44 16.35
CA ASP A 32 -17.14 -14.50 16.14
C ASP A 32 -18.27 -14.10 15.18
N ASN A 33 -18.45 -12.79 14.91
CA ASN A 33 -19.50 -12.26 14.03
C ASN A 33 -19.07 -10.94 13.35
N PRO A 34 -19.73 -10.53 12.24
CA PRO A 34 -19.27 -9.38 11.44
C PRO A 34 -19.36 -8.05 12.19
N PHE A 35 -20.34 -7.87 13.07
CA PHE A 35 -20.49 -6.68 13.89
C PHE A 35 -19.35 -6.54 14.92
N ALA A 36 -18.98 -7.63 15.59
CA ALA A 36 -17.87 -7.67 16.53
C ALA A 36 -16.51 -7.47 15.82
N MET A 37 -16.35 -8.03 14.61
CA MET A 37 -15.18 -7.78 13.74
C MET A 37 -15.08 -6.29 13.40
N GLY A 38 -16.16 -5.70 12.87
CA GLY A 38 -16.23 -4.29 12.52
C GLY A 38 -15.89 -3.42 13.73
N PHE A 39 -16.51 -3.68 14.88
CA PHE A 39 -16.27 -2.93 16.13
C PHE A 39 -14.82 -2.98 16.61
N ALA A 40 -14.22 -4.16 16.70
CA ALA A 40 -12.84 -4.30 17.13
C ALA A 40 -11.85 -3.67 16.12
N PHE A 41 -12.16 -3.74 14.82
CA PHE A 41 -11.35 -3.13 13.77
C PHE A 41 -11.46 -1.59 13.75
N GLY A 42 -12.68 -1.05 13.91
CA GLY A 42 -12.93 0.39 14.01
C GLY A 42 -12.28 1.02 15.26
N TYR A 43 -12.31 0.31 16.39
CA TYR A 43 -11.58 0.72 17.60
C TYR A 43 -10.06 0.76 17.37
N SER A 44 -9.53 -0.23 16.64
CA SER A 44 -8.09 -0.31 16.32
C SER A 44 -7.65 0.79 15.34
N GLN A 45 -8.42 1.02 14.27
CA GLN A 45 -8.15 2.12 13.34
C GLN A 45 -8.26 3.49 14.01
N ALA A 46 -9.22 3.69 14.93
CA ALA A 46 -9.31 4.92 15.70
C ALA A 46 -8.08 5.13 16.61
N GLU A 47 -7.56 4.08 17.25
CA GLU A 47 -6.33 4.13 18.04
C GLU A 47 -5.12 4.65 17.25
N ASP A 48 -5.03 4.31 15.97
CA ASP A 48 -3.90 4.72 15.12
C ASP A 48 -4.14 6.02 14.34
N HIS A 49 -5.40 6.35 14.03
CA HIS A 49 -5.78 7.26 12.93
C HIS A 49 -7.05 8.11 13.15
N ALA A 50 -7.61 8.18 14.36
CA ALA A 50 -8.92 8.81 14.60
C ALA A 50 -9.13 10.19 13.96
N GLU A 51 -8.17 11.11 14.08
CA GLU A 51 -8.31 12.46 13.52
C GLU A 51 -8.44 12.41 11.99
N GLN A 52 -7.55 11.69 11.31
CA GLN A 52 -7.48 11.65 9.86
C GLN A 52 -8.64 10.85 9.25
N MET A 53 -9.16 9.85 9.95
CA MET A 53 -10.43 9.19 9.59
C MET A 53 -11.60 10.18 9.67
N LEU A 54 -11.74 10.91 10.77
CA LEU A 54 -12.81 11.92 10.92
C LEU A 54 -12.69 13.05 9.88
N LEU A 55 -11.46 13.40 9.47
CA LEU A 55 -11.22 14.31 8.34
C LEU A 55 -11.66 13.71 7.00
N ALA A 56 -11.37 12.43 6.73
CA ALA A 56 -11.80 11.73 5.53
C ALA A 56 -13.33 11.60 5.44
N TYR A 57 -14.00 11.31 6.56
CA TYR A 57 -15.47 11.33 6.63
C TYR A 57 -16.04 12.73 6.44
N ARG A 58 -15.44 13.77 7.03
CA ARG A 58 -15.85 15.16 6.79
C ARG A 58 -15.65 15.59 5.34
N MET A 59 -14.59 15.12 4.68
CA MET A 59 -14.38 15.31 3.25
C MET A 59 -15.54 14.70 2.46
N ALA A 60 -15.83 13.41 2.65
CA ALA A 60 -16.89 12.72 1.92
C ALA A 60 -18.30 13.31 2.19
N ASN A 61 -18.52 13.83 3.40
CA ASN A 61 -19.77 14.51 3.77
C ASN A 61 -19.89 15.96 3.27
N GLY A 62 -18.81 16.55 2.75
CA GLY A 62 -18.76 17.98 2.43
C GLY A 62 -18.91 18.89 3.67
N ARG A 63 -18.08 18.63 4.69
CA ARG A 63 -18.09 19.28 6.01
C ARG A 63 -16.70 19.64 6.55
N LEU A 64 -15.67 19.78 5.70
CA LEU A 64 -14.34 20.24 6.10
C LEU A 64 -14.29 21.75 6.37
N ALA A 65 -15.03 22.55 5.59
CA ALA A 65 -15.08 24.00 5.74
C ALA A 65 -15.69 24.44 7.09
N GLU A 66 -16.49 23.58 7.73
CA GLU A 66 -16.96 23.78 9.11
C GLU A 66 -15.81 23.89 10.12
N VAL A 67 -14.69 23.23 9.83
CA VAL A 67 -13.51 23.14 10.70
C VAL A 67 -12.43 24.10 10.22
N PHE A 68 -12.07 24.05 8.94
CA PHE A 68 -10.90 24.73 8.37
C PHE A 68 -11.22 25.97 7.53
N GLY A 69 -12.51 26.29 7.32
CA GLY A 69 -12.95 27.51 6.65
C GLY A 69 -12.77 27.51 5.13
N GLU A 70 -12.65 28.72 4.58
CA GLU A 70 -12.75 29.02 3.14
C GLU A 70 -11.95 28.10 2.22
N GLY A 71 -10.73 27.71 2.61
CA GLY A 71 -9.84 26.88 1.79
C GLY A 71 -10.37 25.47 1.46
N TYR A 72 -11.48 25.04 2.09
CA TYR A 72 -12.15 23.77 1.84
C TYR A 72 -13.58 23.92 1.31
N ALA A 73 -14.07 25.14 1.09
CA ALA A 73 -15.45 25.37 0.63
C ALA A 73 -15.73 24.72 -0.74
N ASP A 74 -14.76 24.77 -1.67
CA ASP A 74 -14.89 24.12 -2.99
C ASP A 74 -14.89 22.58 -2.89
N SER A 75 -14.13 22.01 -1.95
CA SER A 75 -14.11 20.56 -1.67
C SER A 75 -15.44 20.09 -1.09
N ASP A 76 -16.03 20.89 -0.20
CA ASP A 76 -17.33 20.60 0.40
C ASP A 76 -18.44 20.71 -0.65
N ALA A 77 -18.42 21.78 -1.46
CA ALA A 77 -19.34 21.99 -2.57
C ALA A 77 -19.27 20.84 -3.59
N PHE A 78 -18.07 20.34 -3.94
CA PHE A 78 -17.91 19.20 -4.82
C PHE A 78 -18.51 17.92 -4.23
N SER A 79 -18.20 17.61 -2.97
CA SER A 79 -18.68 16.39 -2.30
C SER A 79 -20.21 16.37 -2.13
N LEU A 80 -20.82 17.55 -1.93
CA LEU A 80 -22.27 17.72 -1.88
C LEU A 80 -22.93 17.55 -3.26
N LYS A 81 -22.32 18.06 -4.33
CA LYS A 81 -22.79 17.84 -5.73
C LYS A 81 -22.73 16.37 -6.15
N MET A 82 -21.64 15.69 -5.80
CA MET A 82 -21.49 14.23 -5.93
C MET A 82 -22.38 13.45 -4.94
N GLY A 83 -22.98 14.13 -3.97
CA GLY A 83 -23.95 13.57 -3.03
C GLY A 83 -23.46 12.36 -2.24
N HIS A 84 -22.15 12.20 -2.00
CA HIS A 84 -21.61 10.95 -1.45
C HIS A 84 -22.32 10.52 -0.15
N ALA A 85 -22.49 11.45 0.80
CA ALA A 85 -23.23 11.22 2.03
C ALA A 85 -24.73 10.95 1.82
N ARG A 86 -25.39 11.72 0.94
CA ARG A 86 -26.82 11.56 0.69
C ARG A 86 -27.13 10.18 0.08
N LEU A 87 -26.35 9.76 -0.91
CA LEU A 87 -26.53 8.45 -1.54
C LEU A 87 -26.18 7.29 -0.58
N ALA A 88 -25.20 7.48 0.29
CA ALA A 88 -24.88 6.54 1.36
C ALA A 88 -26.01 6.39 2.39
N GLU A 89 -26.64 7.50 2.81
CA GLU A 89 -27.81 7.48 3.70
C GLU A 89 -29.05 6.88 3.02
N GLU A 90 -29.26 7.14 1.72
CA GLU A 90 -30.31 6.51 0.90
C GLU A 90 -30.09 4.99 0.75
N ALA A 91 -28.84 4.53 0.65
CA ALA A 91 -28.51 3.11 0.44
C ALA A 91 -28.51 2.27 1.71
N LEU A 92 -28.25 2.86 2.88
CA LEU A 92 -28.09 2.15 4.16
C LEU A 92 -29.22 1.15 4.50
N PRO A 93 -30.53 1.46 4.28
CA PRO A 93 -31.63 0.52 4.57
C PRO A 93 -31.76 -0.64 3.56
N HIS A 94 -30.96 -0.64 2.50
CA HIS A 94 -31.02 -1.58 1.38
C HIS A 94 -29.77 -2.45 1.24
N LEU A 95 -28.82 -2.34 2.18
CA LEU A 95 -27.61 -3.17 2.21
C LEU A 95 -27.92 -4.61 2.60
N ASP A 96 -27.02 -5.52 2.25
CA ASP A 96 -27.01 -6.87 2.79
C ASP A 96 -26.59 -6.86 4.28
N ALA A 97 -27.05 -7.86 5.02
CA ALA A 97 -26.85 -7.95 6.47
C ALA A 97 -25.37 -7.89 6.89
N PHE A 98 -24.45 -8.50 6.13
CA PHE A 98 -23.03 -8.45 6.44
C PHE A 98 -22.49 -7.02 6.33
N THR A 99 -22.78 -6.32 5.23
CA THR A 99 -22.30 -4.93 5.05
C THR A 99 -22.89 -3.99 6.10
N LEU A 100 -24.15 -4.19 6.49
CA LEU A 100 -24.78 -3.41 7.54
C LEU A 100 -24.11 -3.67 8.91
N ASP A 101 -24.04 -4.93 9.35
CA ASP A 101 -23.43 -5.33 10.63
C ASP A 101 -22.00 -4.81 10.77
N VAL A 102 -21.19 -4.96 9.71
CA VAL A 102 -19.79 -4.52 9.69
C VAL A 102 -19.68 -2.99 9.78
N CYS A 103 -20.53 -2.25 9.07
CA CYS A 103 -20.53 -0.78 9.09
C CYS A 103 -21.03 -0.22 10.43
N GLU A 104 -22.09 -0.80 11.01
CA GLU A 104 -22.61 -0.43 12.33
C GLU A 104 -21.59 -0.74 13.42
N GLY A 105 -21.04 -1.95 13.42
CA GLY A 105 -19.97 -2.35 14.33
C GLY A 105 -18.79 -1.39 14.26
N PHE A 106 -18.25 -1.14 13.07
CA PHE A 106 -17.09 -0.28 12.86
C PHE A 106 -17.33 1.16 13.33
N SER A 107 -18.46 1.78 12.97
CA SER A 107 -18.78 3.12 13.45
C SER A 107 -18.93 3.17 14.99
N MET A 108 -19.51 2.13 15.60
CA MET A 108 -19.57 2.02 17.06
C MET A 108 -18.19 1.82 17.70
N GLY A 109 -17.29 1.09 17.04
CA GLY A 109 -15.90 0.87 17.48
C GLY A 109 -15.10 2.17 17.52
N VAL A 110 -15.16 2.95 16.44
CA VAL A 110 -14.57 4.29 16.35
C VAL A 110 -15.15 5.20 17.45
N ASN A 111 -16.48 5.26 17.57
CA ASN A 111 -17.14 6.09 18.58
C ASN A 111 -16.80 5.68 20.03
N ALA A 112 -16.65 4.38 20.31
CA ALA A 112 -16.22 3.90 21.62
C ALA A 112 -14.80 4.36 21.94
N TRP A 113 -13.86 4.26 20.99
CA TRP A 113 -12.50 4.76 21.17
C TRP A 113 -12.48 6.27 21.45
N LEU A 114 -13.26 7.06 20.71
CA LEU A 114 -13.38 8.52 20.92
C LEU A 114 -13.91 8.89 22.31
N VAL A 115 -14.79 8.06 22.90
CA VAL A 115 -15.28 8.27 24.27
C VAL A 115 -14.22 7.88 25.30
N ASP A 116 -13.61 6.70 25.15
CA ASP A 116 -12.54 6.21 26.04
C ASP A 116 -11.32 7.14 26.07
N HIS A 117 -11.03 7.82 24.96
CA HIS A 117 -9.87 8.68 24.76
C HIS A 117 -10.24 10.16 24.55
N SER A 118 -11.36 10.63 25.12
CA SER A 118 -11.89 11.99 24.93
C SER A 118 -10.87 13.15 25.08
N GLN A 119 -9.80 12.97 25.86
CA GLN A 119 -8.67 13.91 25.99
C GLN A 119 -7.76 14.03 24.76
N LEU A 120 -7.78 13.04 23.85
CA LEU A 120 -7.04 13.01 22.59
C LEU A 120 -7.91 13.44 21.40
N VAL A 121 -9.23 13.54 21.60
CA VAL A 121 -10.19 13.83 20.53
C VAL A 121 -10.21 15.32 20.21
N PRO A 122 -10.03 15.73 18.93
CA PRO A 122 -10.11 17.13 18.54
C PRO A 122 -11.47 17.75 18.89
N PRO A 123 -11.54 19.00 19.41
CA PRO A 123 -12.81 19.61 19.86
C PRO A 123 -13.89 19.78 18.78
N TRP A 124 -13.53 19.62 17.50
CA TRP A 124 -14.45 19.68 16.36
C TRP A 124 -15.06 18.32 15.98
N ALA A 125 -14.59 17.23 16.58
CA ALA A 125 -15.06 15.87 16.31
C ALA A 125 -16.46 15.64 16.88
N ASP A 126 -17.37 15.19 16.02
CA ASP A 126 -18.77 14.93 16.33
C ASP A 126 -19.13 13.43 16.37
N GLY A 127 -18.15 12.56 16.15
CA GLY A 127 -18.33 11.11 16.02
C GLY A 127 -18.51 10.67 14.57
N MET A 128 -18.98 9.45 14.38
CA MET A 128 -19.09 8.77 13.09
C MET A 128 -20.41 7.98 12.99
N LYS A 129 -20.99 7.90 11.80
CA LYS A 129 -22.14 7.06 11.42
C LYS A 129 -21.70 5.89 10.53
N SER A 130 -22.52 4.84 10.45
CA SER A 130 -22.37 3.75 9.46
C SER A 130 -22.37 4.26 8.02
N SER A 131 -23.18 5.27 7.71
CA SER A 131 -23.25 5.90 6.38
C SER A 131 -21.98 6.67 5.99
N ASP A 132 -21.16 7.11 6.96
CA ASP A 132 -19.91 7.82 6.65
C ASP A 132 -18.88 6.89 5.97
N ILE A 133 -18.91 5.59 6.28
CA ILE A 133 -18.08 4.55 5.64
C ILE A 133 -18.43 4.43 4.16
N LEU A 134 -19.73 4.35 3.87
CA LEU A 134 -20.27 4.22 2.53
C LEU A 134 -20.03 5.50 1.72
N ALA A 135 -20.14 6.67 2.36
CA ALA A 135 -19.81 7.95 1.76
C ALA A 135 -18.32 8.04 1.40
N LEU A 136 -17.43 7.61 2.30
CA LEU A 136 -15.99 7.56 2.05
C LEU A 136 -15.63 6.57 0.95
N TRP A 137 -16.25 5.40 0.93
CA TRP A 137 -16.08 4.39 -0.12
C TRP A 137 -16.53 4.92 -1.49
N HIS A 138 -17.70 5.55 -1.55
CA HIS A 138 -18.21 6.18 -2.77
C HIS A 138 -17.33 7.35 -3.22
N ALA A 139 -16.81 8.18 -2.30
CA ALA A 139 -15.86 9.24 -2.61
C ALA A 139 -14.53 8.70 -3.17
N PHE A 140 -14.00 7.62 -2.58
CA PHE A 140 -12.81 6.93 -3.09
C PHE A 140 -13.03 6.41 -4.51
N LEU A 141 -14.11 5.66 -4.76
CA LEU A 141 -14.42 5.13 -6.08
C LEU A 141 -14.62 6.23 -7.15
N MET A 142 -15.39 7.27 -6.83
CA MET A 142 -15.70 8.34 -7.79
C MET A 142 -14.52 9.29 -8.05
N SER A 143 -13.53 9.36 -7.16
CA SER A 143 -12.30 10.10 -7.42
C SER A 143 -11.48 9.52 -8.58
N MET A 144 -11.68 8.24 -8.92
CA MET A 144 -11.03 7.57 -10.06
C MET A 144 -11.81 7.71 -11.38
N ALA A 145 -13.00 8.34 -11.38
CA ALA A 145 -13.76 8.57 -12.60
C ALA A 145 -12.94 9.44 -13.59
N PRO A 146 -12.83 9.09 -14.89
CA PRO A 146 -11.93 9.72 -15.87
C PRO A 146 -12.41 11.09 -16.40
N MET A 147 -12.93 11.94 -15.50
CA MET A 147 -13.83 13.05 -15.82
C MET A 147 -13.30 14.44 -15.41
N ASP A 148 -11.98 14.60 -15.31
CA ASP A 148 -11.39 15.90 -14.98
C ASP A 148 -11.56 16.91 -16.12
N LEU A 149 -12.51 17.82 -15.95
CA LEU A 149 -12.56 19.06 -16.72
C LEU A 149 -11.49 20.02 -16.19
N PRO A 150 -10.58 20.52 -17.05
CA PRO A 150 -9.54 21.46 -16.63
C PRO A 150 -10.11 22.68 -15.89
N ASP A 151 -9.40 23.09 -14.84
CA ASP A 151 -9.62 24.33 -14.08
C ASP A 151 -10.95 24.47 -13.32
N LEU A 152 -11.78 23.42 -13.18
CA LEU A 152 -13.07 23.52 -12.46
C LEU A 152 -13.07 23.04 -11.00
N TYR A 153 -12.81 21.76 -10.76
CA TYR A 153 -13.00 21.15 -9.45
C TYR A 153 -11.75 20.43 -8.97
N ARG A 154 -11.26 20.79 -7.78
CA ARG A 154 -10.18 20.06 -7.12
C ARG A 154 -10.74 18.85 -6.41
N ARG A 155 -10.68 17.70 -7.07
CA ARG A 155 -11.01 16.40 -6.46
C ARG A 155 -9.85 15.97 -5.53
N PRO A 156 -10.13 15.38 -4.35
CA PRO A 156 -9.09 14.74 -3.56
C PRO A 156 -8.45 13.59 -4.35
N PRO A 157 -7.11 13.55 -4.52
CA PRO A 157 -6.46 12.51 -5.30
C PRO A 157 -6.47 11.18 -4.54
N ALA A 158 -6.92 10.11 -5.21
CA ALA A 158 -6.78 8.73 -4.74
C ALA A 158 -5.55 8.06 -5.37
N MET A 159 -5.58 6.73 -5.48
CA MET A 159 -4.50 5.95 -6.10
C MET A 159 -4.45 6.24 -7.61
N GLY A 160 -3.31 6.74 -8.09
CA GLY A 160 -3.09 7.03 -9.51
C GLY A 160 -2.43 5.89 -10.30
N SER A 161 -1.79 4.94 -9.61
CA SER A 161 -1.07 3.81 -10.23
C SER A 161 -0.79 2.73 -9.18
N ALA A 162 -0.40 1.53 -9.61
CA ALA A 162 0.19 0.51 -8.75
C ALA A 162 1.20 -0.33 -9.54
N ASN A 163 2.01 -1.13 -8.84
CA ASN A 163 2.62 -2.35 -9.37
C ASN A 163 1.81 -3.56 -8.88
N ALA A 164 1.44 -4.47 -9.77
CA ALA A 164 0.98 -5.80 -9.41
C ALA A 164 1.42 -6.84 -10.45
N TRP A 165 1.80 -8.03 -10.02
CA TRP A 165 2.04 -9.17 -10.92
C TRP A 165 1.88 -10.50 -10.20
N ALA A 166 1.50 -11.53 -10.96
CA ALA A 166 1.44 -12.90 -10.49
C ALA A 166 2.29 -13.81 -11.38
N VAL A 167 2.96 -14.79 -10.77
CA VAL A 167 3.71 -15.84 -11.46
C VAL A 167 3.19 -17.22 -11.06
N SER A 168 3.16 -18.12 -12.04
CA SER A 168 2.84 -19.53 -11.86
C SER A 168 4.01 -20.33 -11.26
N PRO A 169 3.77 -21.52 -10.69
CA PRO A 169 4.81 -22.46 -10.24
C PRO A 169 5.95 -22.71 -11.25
N GLU A 170 5.64 -22.73 -12.54
CA GLU A 170 6.65 -22.95 -13.59
C GLU A 170 7.65 -21.78 -13.70
N ARG A 171 7.23 -20.58 -13.29
CA ARG A 171 8.03 -19.34 -13.24
C ARG A 171 8.61 -19.03 -11.85
N SER A 172 8.23 -19.75 -10.80
CA SER A 172 8.88 -19.66 -9.48
C SER A 172 10.11 -20.60 -9.38
N GLU A 173 11.14 -20.23 -8.62
CA GLU A 173 12.22 -21.16 -8.25
C GLU A 173 11.75 -22.19 -7.18
N GLU A 174 10.91 -21.76 -6.26
CA GLU A 174 10.29 -22.54 -5.18
C GLU A 174 9.19 -23.49 -5.69
N GLY A 175 8.74 -23.34 -6.93
CA GLY A 175 7.65 -24.13 -7.51
C GLY A 175 6.27 -23.79 -6.93
N LYS A 176 6.09 -22.54 -6.46
CA LYS A 176 4.84 -22.01 -5.91
C LYS A 176 4.28 -20.91 -6.81
N ALA A 177 2.98 -20.65 -6.76
CA ALA A 177 2.48 -19.38 -7.29
C ALA A 177 2.90 -18.24 -6.35
N ALA A 178 3.20 -17.07 -6.91
CA ALA A 178 3.48 -15.87 -6.13
C ALA A 178 2.77 -14.64 -6.71
N LEU A 179 2.38 -13.73 -5.82
CA LEU A 179 1.70 -12.48 -6.13
C LEU A 179 2.45 -11.31 -5.49
N VAL A 180 2.52 -10.20 -6.24
CA VAL A 180 3.00 -8.92 -5.76
C VAL A 180 1.88 -7.90 -5.81
N ILE A 181 1.74 -7.14 -4.72
CA ILE A 181 0.71 -6.14 -4.49
C ILE A 181 1.42 -4.86 -4.04
N ASN A 182 1.38 -3.78 -4.81
CA ASN A 182 2.06 -2.54 -4.45
C ASN A 182 1.31 -1.30 -4.99
N PRO A 183 0.23 -0.86 -4.31
CA PRO A 183 -0.49 0.37 -4.64
C PRO A 183 0.38 1.62 -4.47
N HIS A 184 0.26 2.57 -5.41
CA HIS A 184 0.93 3.87 -5.31
C HIS A 184 -0.03 5.04 -5.09
N GLN A 185 0.21 5.79 -4.04
CA GLN A 185 -0.63 6.89 -3.59
C GLN A 185 0.22 8.05 -3.09
N ARG A 186 -0.43 9.18 -2.77
CA ARG A 186 0.21 10.21 -1.98
C ARG A 186 0.56 9.67 -0.59
N HIS A 187 1.63 10.19 -0.01
CA HIS A 187 2.08 9.91 1.35
C HIS A 187 1.26 10.72 2.40
N ASP A 188 0.37 11.60 1.93
CA ASP A 188 -0.58 12.43 2.68
C ASP A 188 -1.99 12.42 2.02
N GLY A 189 -2.97 13.02 2.69
CA GLY A 189 -4.36 13.09 2.23
C GLY A 189 -5.31 12.09 2.89
N PHE A 190 -6.52 11.96 2.33
CA PHE A 190 -7.64 11.26 2.98
C PHE A 190 -7.68 9.75 2.74
N PHE A 191 -7.17 9.27 1.60
CA PHE A 191 -7.27 7.87 1.18
C PHE A 191 -5.96 7.09 1.44
N GLN A 192 -5.53 7.03 2.69
CA GLN A 192 -4.27 6.40 3.08
C GLN A 192 -4.44 4.91 3.42
N TRP A 193 -3.40 4.08 3.19
CA TRP A 193 -3.42 2.66 3.58
C TRP A 193 -3.30 2.42 5.09
N TYR A 194 -3.80 1.25 5.49
CA TYR A 194 -3.71 0.61 6.80
C TYR A 194 -3.56 -0.90 6.58
N GLU A 195 -2.60 -1.55 7.22
CA GLU A 195 -2.34 -2.98 7.13
C GLU A 195 -3.07 -3.70 8.28
N ALA A 196 -3.73 -4.80 7.98
CA ALA A 196 -4.61 -5.45 8.94
C ALA A 196 -4.77 -6.94 8.66
N HIS A 197 -5.12 -7.65 9.74
CA HIS A 197 -5.46 -9.06 9.70
C HIS A 197 -6.83 -9.27 10.35
N LEU A 198 -7.80 -9.76 9.59
CA LEU A 198 -9.20 -9.93 10.01
C LEU A 198 -9.58 -11.40 9.97
N VAL A 199 -9.94 -11.95 11.12
CA VAL A 199 -10.36 -13.35 11.30
C VAL A 199 -11.80 -13.38 11.79
N LEU A 200 -12.69 -13.96 10.99
CA LEU A 200 -14.12 -14.07 11.22
C LEU A 200 -14.55 -15.53 11.07
N GLY A 201 -14.58 -16.26 12.19
CA GLY A 201 -14.76 -17.73 12.17
C GLY A 201 -13.67 -18.43 11.35
N ASP A 202 -14.08 -19.12 10.28
CA ASP A 202 -13.21 -19.84 9.33
C ASP A 202 -12.71 -18.96 8.16
N ILE A 203 -12.94 -17.65 8.19
CA ILE A 203 -12.46 -16.68 7.19
C ILE A 203 -11.28 -15.91 7.78
N ASN A 204 -10.17 -15.86 7.05
CA ASN A 204 -8.89 -15.40 7.57
C ASN A 204 -8.15 -14.53 6.54
N LEU A 205 -8.25 -13.20 6.67
CA LEU A 205 -7.84 -12.24 5.65
C LEU A 205 -6.67 -11.39 6.13
N TYR A 206 -5.52 -11.45 5.45
CA TYR A 206 -4.38 -10.56 5.69
C TYR A 206 -4.18 -9.63 4.50
N GLY A 207 -4.06 -8.33 4.74
CA GLY A 207 -3.76 -7.40 3.66
C GLY A 207 -3.79 -5.95 4.08
N ALA A 208 -4.21 -5.08 3.16
CA ALA A 208 -4.33 -3.66 3.43
C ALA A 208 -5.71 -3.11 3.00
N THR A 209 -6.12 -2.05 3.66
CA THR A 209 -7.36 -1.29 3.42
C THR A 209 -7.09 0.20 3.38
N ILE A 210 -8.07 1.01 2.99
CA ILE A 210 -8.02 2.46 3.20
C ILE A 210 -8.52 2.77 4.61
N ARG A 211 -7.84 3.68 5.31
CA ARG A 211 -8.26 4.20 6.63
C ARG A 211 -9.71 4.65 6.60
N GLY A 212 -10.50 4.08 7.49
CA GLY A 212 -11.93 4.29 7.59
C GLY A 212 -12.81 3.31 6.82
N LEU A 213 -12.23 2.29 6.17
CA LEU A 213 -12.97 1.17 5.59
C LEU A 213 -12.82 -0.10 6.44
N PRO A 214 -13.88 -0.94 6.55
CA PRO A 214 -13.92 -2.07 7.47
C PRO A 214 -13.60 -3.43 6.82
N VAL A 215 -13.10 -3.45 5.59
CA VAL A 215 -12.78 -4.69 4.83
C VAL A 215 -11.38 -4.59 4.20
N ILE A 216 -10.71 -5.72 4.01
CA ILE A 216 -9.44 -5.77 3.25
C ILE A 216 -9.73 -5.51 1.76
N LEU A 217 -9.01 -4.57 1.15
CA LEU A 217 -9.17 -4.23 -0.28
C LEU A 217 -8.33 -5.15 -1.17
N GLN A 218 -7.13 -5.52 -0.70
CA GLN A 218 -6.17 -6.37 -1.39
C GLN A 218 -5.23 -7.04 -0.39
N GLY A 219 -4.82 -8.27 -0.68
CA GLY A 219 -4.15 -9.14 0.28
C GLY A 219 -4.24 -10.61 -0.10
N HIS A 220 -4.27 -11.48 0.91
CA HIS A 220 -4.40 -12.93 0.76
C HIS A 220 -5.15 -13.59 1.94
N ASN A 221 -5.55 -14.83 1.72
CA ASN A 221 -5.95 -15.80 2.75
C ASN A 221 -5.01 -17.02 2.68
N GLU A 222 -5.41 -18.19 3.22
CA GLU A 222 -4.65 -19.45 3.10
C GLU A 222 -4.48 -19.94 1.66
N TYR A 223 -5.50 -19.73 0.83
CA TYR A 223 -5.71 -20.38 -0.47
C TYR A 223 -5.25 -19.51 -1.64
N LEU A 224 -5.49 -18.20 -1.58
CA LEU A 224 -5.36 -17.27 -2.69
C LEU A 224 -5.00 -15.85 -2.23
N GLY A 225 -4.60 -15.02 -3.19
CA GLY A 225 -4.46 -13.58 -3.00
C GLY A 225 -4.86 -12.78 -4.23
N TRP A 226 -5.14 -11.50 -4.01
CA TRP A 226 -5.56 -10.58 -5.08
C TRP A 226 -5.00 -9.17 -4.89
N ALA A 227 -4.71 -8.51 -6.02
CA ALA A 227 -4.22 -7.14 -6.10
C ALA A 227 -5.19 -6.27 -6.92
N LEU A 228 -5.30 -4.99 -6.57
CA LEU A 228 -6.07 -3.98 -7.31
C LEU A 228 -5.12 -2.87 -7.78
N SER A 229 -4.99 -2.70 -9.11
CA SER A 229 -4.31 -1.54 -9.72
C SER A 229 -5.33 -0.70 -10.48
N PRO A 230 -5.39 0.63 -10.31
CA PRO A 230 -6.18 1.51 -11.16
C PRO A 230 -5.89 1.25 -12.65
N ASN A 231 -6.95 1.24 -13.45
CA ASN A 231 -6.88 1.22 -14.91
C ASN A 231 -7.51 2.49 -15.48
N GLN A 232 -7.18 2.83 -16.72
CA GLN A 232 -7.73 3.96 -17.45
C GLN A 232 -8.88 3.49 -18.35
N SER A 233 -9.82 2.75 -17.76
CA SER A 233 -11.03 2.31 -18.42
C SER A 233 -12.05 3.45 -18.56
N ASP A 234 -12.79 3.45 -19.67
CA ASP A 234 -13.84 4.44 -19.91
C ASP A 234 -15.16 4.03 -19.22
N PHE A 235 -15.25 4.31 -17.92
CA PHE A 235 -16.44 4.01 -17.12
C PHE A 235 -17.32 5.24 -16.84
N ALA A 236 -17.09 6.38 -17.49
CA ALA A 236 -17.93 7.57 -17.31
C ALA A 236 -17.88 8.56 -18.48
N ASP A 237 -18.97 9.30 -18.69
CA ASP A 237 -19.09 10.35 -19.73
C ASP A 237 -19.70 11.63 -19.16
N ILE A 238 -19.35 12.77 -19.76
CA ILE A 238 -20.01 14.06 -19.49
C ILE A 238 -20.95 14.39 -20.65
N PHE A 239 -22.18 14.76 -20.32
CA PHE A 239 -23.18 15.25 -21.26
C PHE A 239 -23.56 16.69 -20.95
N ARG A 240 -23.41 17.58 -21.93
CA ARG A 240 -23.85 18.98 -21.86
C ARG A 240 -25.37 19.02 -21.95
N GLU A 241 -26.02 19.59 -20.94
CA GLU A 241 -27.43 19.97 -21.00
C GLU A 241 -27.53 21.23 -21.86
N GLU A 242 -28.28 21.20 -22.95
CA GLU A 242 -27.95 22.05 -24.11
C GLU A 242 -28.04 23.57 -23.88
N TYR A 243 -26.98 24.26 -24.33
CA TYR A 243 -26.93 25.68 -24.61
C TYR A 243 -26.36 25.89 -26.02
N GLU A 244 -27.21 26.18 -27.01
CA GLU A 244 -26.72 26.67 -28.31
C GLU A 244 -26.36 28.17 -28.20
N GLN A 245 -25.10 28.52 -28.46
CA GLN A 245 -24.69 29.92 -28.51
C GLN A 245 -25.42 30.67 -29.63
N PRO A 246 -26.05 31.82 -29.36
CA PRO A 246 -26.60 32.65 -30.43
C PRO A 246 -25.48 33.13 -31.34
N SER A 247 -25.67 33.01 -32.66
CA SER A 247 -24.66 33.48 -33.61
C SER A 247 -24.38 34.96 -33.41
N ARG A 248 -23.10 35.37 -33.40
CA ARG A 248 -22.67 36.78 -33.34
C ARG A 248 -23.13 37.64 -34.52
N ASN A 249 -23.90 37.10 -35.47
CA ASN A 249 -24.39 37.81 -36.64
C ASN A 249 -25.86 38.23 -36.48
N PRO A 250 -26.16 39.49 -36.08
CA PRO A 250 -27.53 40.00 -35.91
C PRO A 250 -28.34 40.14 -37.23
N LYS A 251 -27.84 39.60 -38.35
CA LYS A 251 -28.51 39.63 -39.67
C LYS A 251 -29.01 38.27 -40.15
N VAL A 252 -28.93 37.21 -39.34
CA VAL A 252 -29.55 35.91 -39.64
C VAL A 252 -30.79 35.73 -38.77
N PRO A 253 -31.99 36.15 -39.24
CA PRO A 253 -33.22 35.84 -38.55
C PRO A 253 -33.59 34.36 -38.77
N ARG A 254 -33.30 33.51 -37.79
CA ARG A 254 -34.14 32.33 -37.54
C ARG A 254 -35.26 32.73 -36.58
N ALA A 255 -36.36 31.99 -36.62
CA ALA A 255 -37.44 32.15 -35.64
C ALA A 255 -36.86 31.99 -34.22
N ALA A 256 -37.41 32.74 -33.26
CA ALA A 256 -37.17 32.46 -31.86
C ALA A 256 -37.80 31.08 -31.56
N SER A 257 -36.96 30.06 -31.48
CA SER A 257 -37.35 28.66 -31.27
C SER A 257 -37.31 28.30 -29.80
N ASP A 258 -38.20 27.40 -29.40
CA ASP A 258 -38.70 27.12 -28.04
C ASP A 258 -37.66 26.67 -26.98
N GLN A 259 -36.37 26.64 -27.31
CA GLN A 259 -35.30 26.04 -26.49
C GLN A 259 -34.74 26.96 -25.38
N THR A 260 -35.25 28.18 -25.20
CA THR A 260 -34.85 29.04 -24.06
C THR A 260 -35.62 28.74 -22.78
N GLU A 261 -36.86 28.26 -22.85
CA GLU A 261 -37.66 27.99 -21.66
C GLU A 261 -37.25 26.67 -20.98
N GLU A 262 -36.95 25.62 -21.75
CA GLU A 262 -36.59 24.31 -21.20
C GLU A 262 -35.25 24.34 -20.45
N TYR A 263 -34.19 24.94 -21.02
CA TYR A 263 -32.91 25.10 -20.32
C TYR A 263 -33.04 26.03 -19.10
N HIS A 264 -33.86 27.08 -19.20
CA HIS A 264 -34.10 27.96 -18.05
C HIS A 264 -34.88 27.24 -16.93
N ALA A 265 -35.87 26.42 -17.27
CA ALA A 265 -36.59 25.57 -16.31
C ALA A 265 -35.65 24.53 -15.68
N LEU A 266 -34.76 23.91 -16.46
CA LEU A 266 -33.73 23.01 -15.94
C LEU A 266 -32.75 23.73 -15.01
N LEU A 267 -32.33 24.95 -15.33
CA LEU A 267 -31.47 25.76 -14.46
C LEU A 267 -32.16 26.18 -13.16
N LEU A 268 -33.44 26.59 -13.22
CA LEU A 268 -34.24 26.86 -12.03
C LEU A 268 -34.45 25.60 -11.18
N HIS A 269 -34.63 24.44 -11.81
CA HIS A 269 -34.75 23.14 -11.14
C HIS A 269 -33.41 22.70 -10.52
N TYR A 270 -32.29 22.91 -11.20
CA TYR A 270 -30.94 22.69 -10.68
C TYR A 270 -30.70 23.55 -9.43
N MET A 271 -30.99 24.85 -9.52
CA MET A 271 -30.85 25.79 -8.41
C MET A 271 -31.82 25.53 -7.25
N SER A 272 -33.02 24.98 -7.50
CA SER A 272 -33.97 24.64 -6.43
C SER A 272 -33.51 23.46 -5.57
N HIS A 273 -32.60 22.63 -6.06
CA HIS A 273 -31.92 21.56 -5.30
C HIS A 273 -30.65 22.06 -4.58
N SER A 274 -30.68 23.31 -4.09
CA SER A 274 -29.56 23.87 -3.31
C SER A 274 -29.53 23.33 -1.89
N LEU A 275 -28.42 22.68 -1.51
CA LEU A 275 -28.18 22.21 -0.15
C LEU A 275 -27.43 23.28 0.67
N PRO A 276 -27.79 23.48 1.95
CA PRO A 276 -27.03 24.33 2.85
C PRO A 276 -25.74 23.61 3.30
N TYR A 277 -24.63 24.34 3.35
CA TYR A 277 -23.38 23.90 3.98
C TYR A 277 -22.77 25.04 4.80
N ARG A 278 -21.86 24.73 5.72
CA ARG A 278 -21.34 25.72 6.69
C ARG A 278 -19.84 25.94 6.50
N VAL A 279 -19.44 27.19 6.39
CA VAL A 279 -18.03 27.62 6.25
C VAL A 279 -17.61 28.39 7.50
N ARG A 280 -16.45 28.07 8.07
CA ARG A 280 -15.85 28.85 9.15
C ARG A 280 -15.29 30.16 8.62
N VAL A 281 -15.85 31.27 9.09
CA VAL A 281 -15.43 32.63 8.74
C VAL A 281 -15.14 33.39 10.02
N GLY A 282 -13.87 33.76 10.22
CA GLY A 282 -13.39 34.29 11.50
C GLY A 282 -13.62 33.30 12.64
N THR A 283 -14.32 33.74 13.68
CA THR A 283 -14.71 32.89 14.83
C THR A 283 -16.07 32.20 14.67
N GLY A 284 -16.83 32.52 13.61
CA GLY A 284 -18.19 32.04 13.39
C GLY A 284 -18.32 30.98 12.31
N LEU A 285 -19.55 30.53 12.09
CA LEU A 285 -19.97 29.73 10.93
C LEU A 285 -20.94 30.54 10.08
N GLU A 286 -20.72 30.57 8.77
CA GLU A 286 -21.60 31.12 7.76
C GLU A 286 -22.31 29.98 7.02
N THR A 287 -23.64 30.05 6.87
CA THR A 287 -24.36 29.10 6.02
C THR A 287 -24.37 29.59 4.58
N ARG A 288 -23.80 28.79 3.69
CA ARG A 288 -23.85 28.96 2.23
C ARG A 288 -24.71 27.89 1.60
N TYR A 289 -24.96 28.03 0.30
CA TYR A 289 -25.80 27.11 -0.48
C TYR A 289 -25.06 26.67 -1.73
N VAL A 290 -25.22 25.40 -2.09
CA VAL A 290 -24.66 24.81 -3.32
C VAL A 290 -25.76 24.01 -4.03
N PRO A 291 -26.08 24.29 -5.31
CA PRO A 291 -26.92 23.42 -6.13
C PRO A 291 -26.32 22.00 -6.18
N ALA A 292 -27.09 20.98 -5.79
CA ALA A 292 -26.63 19.59 -5.66
C ALA A 292 -27.65 18.61 -6.25
N PHE A 293 -28.06 18.87 -7.48
CA PHE A 293 -29.01 18.03 -8.21
C PHE A 293 -28.33 16.76 -8.74
N ILE A 294 -28.97 15.61 -8.51
CA ILE A 294 -28.61 14.34 -9.12
C ILE A 294 -29.80 13.87 -9.94
N GLY A 295 -29.67 13.93 -11.27
CA GLY A 295 -30.70 13.52 -12.21
C GLY A 295 -30.63 12.01 -12.53
N ALA A 296 -31.36 11.60 -13.57
CA ALA A 296 -31.41 10.21 -14.01
C ALA A 296 -30.07 9.66 -14.52
N ARG A 297 -29.19 10.52 -15.07
CA ARG A 297 -27.85 10.13 -15.53
C ARG A 297 -26.81 10.08 -14.41
N GLY A 298 -26.97 10.91 -13.37
CA GLY A 298 -25.98 11.09 -12.31
C GLY A 298 -25.93 12.54 -11.82
N PRO A 299 -24.83 12.99 -11.21
CA PRO A 299 -24.71 14.33 -10.66
C PRO A 299 -24.64 15.37 -11.78
N MET A 300 -25.17 16.56 -11.49
CA MET A 300 -25.16 17.70 -12.41
C MET A 300 -24.29 18.82 -11.86
N PHE A 301 -23.57 19.50 -12.75
CA PHE A 301 -22.63 20.57 -12.43
C PHE A 301 -22.81 21.76 -13.39
N GLU A 302 -22.53 22.96 -12.90
CA GLU A 302 -22.40 24.17 -13.72
C GLU A 302 -20.95 24.42 -14.16
N HIS A 303 -20.77 24.95 -15.36
CA HIS A 303 -19.47 25.30 -15.93
C HIS A 303 -19.61 26.56 -16.79
N ALA A 304 -18.70 27.52 -16.64
CA ALA A 304 -18.82 28.82 -17.31
C ALA A 304 -18.87 28.75 -18.85
N GLN A 305 -18.16 27.78 -19.46
CA GLN A 305 -18.08 27.55 -20.90
C GLN A 305 -19.03 26.45 -21.41
N LEU A 306 -19.31 25.40 -20.62
CA LEU A 306 -20.14 24.27 -21.04
C LEU A 306 -21.63 24.40 -20.67
N GLY A 307 -21.99 25.32 -19.77
CA GLY A 307 -23.33 25.39 -19.19
C GLY A 307 -23.55 24.34 -18.10
N LEU A 308 -24.78 23.88 -17.94
CA LEU A 308 -25.07 22.71 -17.12
C LEU A 308 -24.61 21.43 -17.84
N HIS A 309 -24.08 20.48 -17.09
CA HIS A 309 -23.67 19.18 -17.60
C HIS A 309 -23.91 18.09 -16.56
N SER A 310 -24.40 16.93 -17.01
CA SER A 310 -24.51 15.73 -16.15
C SER A 310 -23.38 14.75 -16.43
N TRP A 311 -22.98 14.04 -15.38
CA TRP A 311 -21.99 12.98 -15.46
C TRP A 311 -22.73 11.65 -15.40
N TYR A 312 -22.51 10.77 -16.36
CA TYR A 312 -22.99 9.39 -16.32
C TYR A 312 -21.82 8.51 -15.92
N ILE A 313 -21.92 7.80 -14.79
CA ILE A 313 -20.80 7.05 -14.20
C ILE A 313 -21.23 5.62 -13.90
N GLY A 314 -20.46 4.65 -14.37
CA GLY A 314 -20.61 3.23 -14.07
C GLY A 314 -20.52 2.98 -12.56
N GLY A 315 -21.58 2.41 -11.99
CA GLY A 315 -21.65 2.09 -10.56
C GLY A 315 -21.84 3.29 -9.62
N TYR A 316 -22.26 4.46 -10.12
CA TYR A 316 -22.52 5.67 -9.31
C TYR A 316 -23.47 5.48 -8.11
N ARG A 317 -24.29 4.42 -8.12
CA ARG A 317 -25.29 4.12 -7.08
C ARG A 317 -25.03 2.79 -6.38
N ASP A 318 -23.86 2.19 -6.60
CA ASP A 318 -23.51 0.88 -6.07
C ASP A 318 -22.86 1.01 -4.70
N PHE A 319 -23.46 0.36 -3.69
CA PHE A 319 -22.93 0.30 -2.33
C PHE A 319 -22.56 -1.12 -1.88
N GLY A 320 -22.69 -2.12 -2.77
CA GLY A 320 -22.28 -3.51 -2.51
C GLY A 320 -20.78 -3.78 -2.63
N GLY A 321 -19.94 -2.75 -2.91
CA GLY A 321 -18.50 -2.92 -3.10
C GLY A 321 -17.78 -3.53 -1.89
N LEU A 322 -18.21 -3.20 -0.67
CA LEU A 322 -17.66 -3.78 0.56
C LEU A 322 -17.97 -5.29 0.67
N ARG A 323 -19.19 -5.71 0.27
CA ARG A 323 -19.56 -7.12 0.18
C ARG A 323 -18.73 -7.85 -0.88
N GLN A 324 -18.56 -7.26 -2.07
CA GLN A 324 -17.74 -7.88 -3.12
C GLN A 324 -16.30 -8.10 -2.66
N LEU A 325 -15.65 -7.11 -2.03
CA LEU A 325 -14.28 -7.25 -1.54
C LEU A 325 -14.16 -8.34 -0.46
N PHE A 326 -15.16 -8.45 0.42
CA PHE A 326 -15.21 -9.52 1.42
C PHE A 326 -15.36 -10.91 0.78
N GLU A 327 -16.27 -11.08 -0.18
CA GLU A 327 -16.47 -12.36 -0.89
C GLU A 327 -15.23 -12.75 -1.71
N MET A 328 -14.56 -11.78 -2.36
CA MET A 328 -13.27 -11.99 -3.02
C MET A 328 -12.20 -12.51 -2.05
N GLY A 329 -12.15 -11.96 -0.83
CA GLY A 329 -11.24 -12.43 0.21
C GLY A 329 -11.65 -13.76 0.86
N ALA A 330 -12.94 -14.05 0.97
CA ALA A 330 -13.47 -15.27 1.58
C ALA A 330 -13.42 -16.50 0.66
N ALA A 331 -13.28 -16.29 -0.65
CA ALA A 331 -13.14 -17.34 -1.65
C ALA A 331 -11.97 -18.29 -1.35
N ARG A 332 -12.13 -19.57 -1.67
CA ARG A 332 -11.11 -20.62 -1.48
C ARG A 332 -10.51 -21.17 -2.76
N ASP A 333 -11.04 -20.75 -3.91
CA ASP A 333 -10.62 -21.13 -5.25
C ASP A 333 -10.98 -20.03 -6.26
N LEU A 334 -10.52 -20.18 -7.51
CA LEU A 334 -10.75 -19.19 -8.56
C LEU A 334 -12.23 -19.11 -8.99
N ASP A 335 -13.00 -20.20 -8.91
CA ASP A 335 -14.42 -20.19 -9.30
C ASP A 335 -15.25 -19.35 -8.33
N GLN A 336 -15.02 -19.50 -7.02
CA GLN A 336 -15.60 -18.66 -5.97
C GLN A 336 -15.15 -17.20 -6.11
N PHE A 337 -13.88 -16.96 -6.43
CA PHE A 337 -13.35 -15.61 -6.65
C PHE A 337 -14.02 -14.95 -7.87
N CYS A 338 -14.18 -15.66 -8.98
CA CYS A 338 -14.89 -15.19 -10.16
C CYS A 338 -16.39 -14.96 -9.88
N ALA A 339 -17.04 -15.80 -9.07
CA ALA A 339 -18.42 -15.57 -8.64
C ALA A 339 -18.55 -14.28 -7.80
N ALA A 340 -17.58 -13.99 -6.93
CA ALA A 340 -17.52 -12.72 -6.21
C ALA A 340 -17.29 -11.51 -7.16
N LEU A 341 -16.43 -11.66 -8.17
CA LEU A 341 -16.24 -10.64 -9.22
C LEU A 341 -17.53 -10.35 -10.01
N SER A 342 -18.37 -11.37 -10.25
CA SER A 342 -19.66 -11.22 -10.94
C SER A 342 -20.70 -10.39 -10.17
N LEU A 343 -20.47 -10.04 -8.90
CA LEU A 343 -21.25 -8.99 -8.21
C LEU A 343 -21.08 -7.62 -8.88
N HIS A 344 -19.93 -7.40 -9.54
CA HIS A 344 -19.63 -6.26 -10.41
C HIS A 344 -19.95 -4.88 -9.79
N GLN A 345 -19.58 -4.69 -8.54
CA GLN A 345 -19.75 -3.46 -7.75
C GLN A 345 -18.53 -2.53 -7.80
N LEU A 346 -17.38 -3.01 -8.31
CA LEU A 346 -16.17 -2.21 -8.51
C LEU A 346 -16.20 -1.55 -9.90
N PRO A 347 -16.08 -0.21 -10.02
CA PRO A 347 -16.27 0.50 -11.29
C PRO A 347 -15.06 0.42 -12.24
N CYS A 348 -13.86 0.15 -11.71
CA CYS A 348 -12.60 0.07 -12.45
C CYS A 348 -11.66 -0.95 -11.79
N PHE A 349 -10.36 -0.87 -12.11
CA PHE A 349 -9.22 -1.71 -11.69
C PHE A 349 -8.81 -2.83 -12.65
N HIS A 350 -7.51 -2.97 -12.88
CA HIS A 350 -6.91 -4.29 -13.10
C HIS A 350 -7.00 -5.10 -11.81
N ILE A 351 -7.45 -6.34 -11.92
CA ILE A 351 -7.47 -7.30 -10.83
C ILE A 351 -6.47 -8.40 -11.19
N VAL A 352 -5.49 -8.65 -10.31
CA VAL A 352 -4.49 -9.72 -10.46
C VAL A 352 -4.68 -10.72 -9.34
N TYR A 353 -4.57 -12.02 -9.64
CA TYR A 353 -4.87 -13.13 -8.74
C TYR A 353 -3.80 -14.22 -8.83
N ALA A 354 -3.53 -14.90 -7.71
CA ALA A 354 -2.77 -16.14 -7.64
C ALA A 354 -3.30 -17.07 -6.53
N ASP A 355 -3.14 -18.39 -6.68
CA ASP A 355 -3.57 -19.38 -5.68
C ASP A 355 -2.59 -20.53 -5.40
N MET A 356 -2.85 -21.27 -4.32
CA MET A 356 -2.07 -22.43 -3.86
C MET A 356 -2.09 -23.64 -4.81
N THR A 357 -3.02 -23.68 -5.76
CA THR A 357 -3.08 -24.74 -6.79
C THR A 357 -2.20 -24.42 -8.00
N GLY A 358 -1.68 -23.20 -8.08
CA GLY A 358 -0.78 -22.74 -9.12
C GLY A 358 -1.44 -21.83 -10.16
N ASN A 359 -2.72 -21.49 -10.01
CA ASN A 359 -3.39 -20.61 -10.97
C ASN A 359 -2.90 -19.18 -10.84
N ILE A 360 -2.90 -18.49 -11.97
CA ILE A 360 -2.80 -17.04 -12.07
C ILE A 360 -3.91 -16.53 -12.97
N PHE A 361 -4.53 -15.43 -12.57
CA PHE A 361 -5.63 -14.79 -13.29
C PHE A 361 -5.46 -13.27 -13.31
N TYR A 362 -5.93 -12.66 -14.40
CA TYR A 362 -5.96 -11.22 -14.58
C TYR A 362 -7.31 -10.83 -15.21
N LEU A 363 -7.92 -9.75 -14.72
CA LEU A 363 -9.11 -9.13 -15.30
C LEU A 363 -8.90 -7.62 -15.44
N PHE A 364 -9.20 -7.08 -16.63
CA PHE A 364 -9.41 -5.65 -16.81
C PHE A 364 -10.84 -5.30 -16.39
N ASN A 365 -11.06 -5.12 -15.08
CA ASN A 365 -12.39 -4.83 -14.55
C ASN A 365 -12.78 -3.39 -14.87
N THR A 366 -14.00 -3.22 -15.35
CA THR A 366 -14.63 -1.91 -15.55
C THR A 366 -16.15 -2.04 -15.54
N LYS A 367 -16.85 -0.99 -15.11
CA LYS A 367 -18.31 -0.88 -15.17
C LYS A 367 -18.77 0.05 -16.30
N SER A 368 -18.07 0.01 -17.43
CA SER A 368 -18.45 0.69 -18.67
C SER A 368 -19.81 0.24 -19.21
N GLY A 369 -20.54 1.17 -19.81
CA GLY A 369 -21.74 0.89 -20.60
C GLY A 369 -21.40 0.63 -22.07
N THR A 370 -22.18 -0.24 -22.72
CA THR A 370 -22.13 -0.44 -24.17
C THR A 370 -22.56 0.82 -24.92
N ARG A 371 -21.66 1.39 -25.73
CA ARG A 371 -21.98 2.49 -26.65
C ARG A 371 -22.79 1.99 -27.84
N ILE A 372 -24.02 2.48 -27.99
CA ILE A 372 -24.86 2.23 -29.16
C ILE A 372 -25.29 3.59 -29.71
N VAL A 373 -24.77 3.98 -30.89
CA VAL A 373 -25.16 5.25 -31.53
C VAL A 373 -25.65 4.97 -32.95
N PRO A 374 -26.78 5.54 -33.40
CA PRO A 374 -27.22 5.40 -34.78
C PRO A 374 -26.22 6.05 -35.74
N SER A 375 -25.99 5.45 -36.91
CA SER A 375 -25.16 6.10 -37.94
C SER A 375 -25.82 7.39 -38.44
N PRO A 376 -25.11 8.54 -38.41
CA PRO A 376 -25.62 9.76 -39.03
C PRO A 376 -25.69 9.66 -40.56
N ASN A 377 -24.96 8.72 -41.19
CA ASN A 377 -25.00 8.44 -42.63
C ASN A 377 -24.92 6.94 -42.91
N GLN A 378 -25.99 6.34 -43.46
CA GLN A 378 -26.01 4.92 -43.84
C GLN A 378 -25.02 4.54 -44.97
N GLU A 379 -24.36 5.51 -45.60
CA GLU A 379 -23.41 5.30 -46.71
C GLU A 379 -21.93 5.20 -46.27
N ASN A 380 -21.60 5.52 -45.01
CA ASN A 380 -20.23 5.38 -44.50
C ASN A 380 -20.00 4.02 -43.84
N ALA A 381 -18.85 3.40 -44.13
CA ALA A 381 -18.46 2.09 -43.62
C ALA A 381 -17.75 2.12 -42.24
N GLN A 382 -17.71 3.27 -41.58
CA GLN A 382 -17.08 3.44 -40.27
C GLN A 382 -18.13 3.27 -39.16
N ASP A 383 -17.76 2.63 -38.05
CA ASP A 383 -18.65 2.44 -36.91
C ASP A 383 -19.08 3.82 -36.34
N PRO A 384 -20.39 4.09 -36.18
CA PRO A 384 -20.88 5.35 -35.61
C PRO A 384 -20.30 5.67 -34.23
N VAL A 385 -19.92 4.66 -33.44
CA VAL A 385 -19.33 4.81 -32.11
C VAL A 385 -17.92 5.44 -32.18
N GLU A 386 -17.17 5.23 -33.26
CA GLU A 386 -15.86 5.85 -33.49
C GLU A 386 -15.95 7.34 -33.88
N LEU A 387 -17.15 7.85 -34.23
CA LEU A 387 -17.35 9.25 -34.59
C LEU A 387 -17.36 10.19 -33.37
N TYR A 388 -17.32 9.64 -32.15
CA TYR A 388 -17.44 10.39 -30.89
C TYR A 388 -16.16 10.28 -30.05
N GLN A 389 -15.76 11.42 -29.48
CA GLN A 389 -14.69 11.51 -28.48
C GLN A 389 -15.31 11.34 -27.09
N TRP A 390 -15.38 10.10 -26.62
CA TRP A 390 -15.96 9.73 -25.31
C TRP A 390 -15.16 10.28 -24.11
N ASP A 391 -13.96 10.79 -24.33
CA ASP A 391 -13.15 11.53 -23.36
C ASP A 391 -13.53 13.03 -23.28
N GLN A 392 -14.48 13.50 -24.11
CA GLN A 392 -14.88 14.91 -24.20
C GLN A 392 -16.37 15.10 -23.87
N PRO A 393 -16.78 16.27 -23.33
CA PRO A 393 -18.19 16.58 -23.09
C PRO A 393 -19.07 16.49 -24.34
N LEU A 394 -19.98 15.51 -24.38
CA LEU A 394 -20.89 15.19 -25.49
C LEU A 394 -22.20 16.01 -25.42
N SER A 395 -23.01 16.02 -26.49
CA SER A 395 -24.37 16.60 -26.47
C SER A 395 -25.34 15.68 -25.70
N HIS A 396 -26.29 16.29 -24.97
CA HIS A 396 -27.42 15.60 -24.32
C HIS A 396 -28.06 14.52 -25.20
N ASN A 397 -28.24 14.80 -26.49
CA ASN A 397 -28.93 13.90 -27.42
C ASN A 397 -28.23 12.55 -27.58
N ILE A 398 -26.90 12.49 -27.46
CA ILE A 398 -26.14 11.23 -27.52
C ILE A 398 -26.39 10.37 -26.28
N ALA A 399 -26.59 11.00 -25.12
CA ALA A 399 -26.75 10.32 -23.84
C ALA A 399 -27.94 9.35 -23.80
N SER A 400 -29.04 9.68 -24.49
CA SER A 400 -30.25 8.85 -24.53
C SER A 400 -30.10 7.58 -25.37
N MET A 401 -28.99 7.46 -26.11
CA MET A 401 -28.69 6.33 -27.01
C MET A 401 -27.47 5.54 -26.51
N ALA A 402 -26.46 6.24 -25.96
CA ALA A 402 -25.10 5.73 -25.78
C ALA A 402 -24.82 4.88 -24.52
N TRP A 403 -25.73 4.78 -23.55
CA TRP A 403 -25.59 3.88 -22.40
C TRP A 403 -26.75 2.89 -22.37
N ALA A 404 -26.63 1.80 -23.14
CA ALA A 404 -27.70 0.80 -23.24
C ALA A 404 -27.66 -0.24 -22.10
N ASN A 405 -26.57 -0.98 -21.95
CA ASN A 405 -26.36 -1.95 -20.88
C ASN A 405 -24.94 -1.80 -20.28
N ILE A 406 -24.74 -2.19 -19.03
CA ILE A 406 -23.39 -2.41 -18.48
C ILE A 406 -22.78 -3.65 -19.16
N ILE A 407 -21.49 -3.57 -19.53
CA ILE A 407 -20.76 -4.72 -20.09
C ILE A 407 -20.56 -5.75 -18.97
N PRO A 408 -21.02 -7.01 -19.12
CA PRO A 408 -20.85 -8.03 -18.09
C PRO A 408 -19.38 -8.45 -17.94
N THR A 409 -19.01 -8.91 -16.74
CA THR A 409 -17.62 -9.20 -16.38
C THR A 409 -16.95 -10.29 -17.20
N ASP A 410 -17.73 -11.24 -17.74
CA ASP A 410 -17.27 -12.31 -18.63
C ASP A 410 -16.96 -11.85 -20.07
N ALA A 411 -17.44 -10.68 -20.47
CA ALA A 411 -17.13 -10.04 -21.75
C ALA A 411 -15.90 -9.10 -21.70
N LEU A 412 -15.35 -8.87 -20.51
CA LEU A 412 -14.18 -7.99 -20.31
C LEU A 412 -12.86 -8.70 -20.67
N PRO A 413 -11.78 -7.95 -20.97
CA PRO A 413 -10.47 -8.53 -21.23
C PRO A 413 -9.91 -9.26 -19.99
N TYR A 414 -9.74 -10.57 -20.08
CA TYR A 414 -9.17 -11.39 -19.00
C TYR A 414 -8.05 -12.32 -19.51
N LEU A 415 -7.23 -12.83 -18.59
CA LEU A 415 -6.24 -13.88 -18.81
C LEU A 415 -6.35 -14.91 -17.70
N PHE A 416 -6.28 -16.19 -18.07
CA PHE A 416 -6.16 -17.32 -17.15
C PHE A 416 -4.99 -18.19 -17.59
N ASN A 417 -4.04 -18.45 -16.69
CA ASN A 417 -2.87 -19.32 -16.90
C ASN A 417 -2.21 -19.19 -18.30
N PRO A 418 -1.79 -17.98 -18.73
CA PRO A 418 -1.13 -17.81 -20.03
C PRO A 418 0.17 -18.60 -20.09
N LEU A 419 0.51 -19.15 -21.27
CA LEU A 419 1.71 -19.99 -21.50
C LEU A 419 3.05 -19.32 -21.17
N SER A 420 3.07 -17.99 -21.04
CA SER A 420 4.20 -17.22 -20.53
C SER A 420 4.52 -17.54 -19.06
N GLY A 421 3.53 -17.99 -18.29
CA GLY A 421 3.60 -18.31 -16.87
C GLY A 421 3.50 -17.11 -15.92
N PHE A 422 3.13 -15.92 -16.42
CA PHE A 422 2.96 -14.71 -15.60
C PHE A 422 1.89 -13.75 -16.15
N VAL A 423 1.33 -12.91 -15.26
CA VAL A 423 0.47 -11.75 -15.59
C VAL A 423 0.88 -10.53 -14.78
N GLN A 424 0.66 -9.31 -15.29
CA GLN A 424 1.04 -8.05 -14.64
C GLN A 424 0.09 -6.89 -14.95
N ALA A 425 -0.01 -5.96 -13.98
CA ALA A 425 -0.76 -4.71 -14.02
C ALA A 425 0.11 -3.59 -13.43
N CYS A 426 0.90 -2.91 -14.26
CA CYS A 426 1.86 -1.88 -13.86
C CYS A 426 1.76 -0.62 -14.76
N GLU A 427 0.54 -0.10 -14.93
CA GLU A 427 0.13 0.79 -16.04
C GLU A 427 0.37 0.14 -17.42
N ASN A 428 -0.61 -0.65 -17.86
CA ASN A 428 -0.58 -1.31 -19.15
C ASN A 428 -1.98 -1.64 -19.67
N PRO A 429 -2.20 -1.62 -21.00
CA PRO A 429 -3.41 -2.19 -21.57
C PRO A 429 -3.42 -3.73 -21.41
N PRO A 430 -4.61 -4.37 -21.46
CA PRO A 430 -4.77 -5.79 -21.15
C PRO A 430 -4.02 -6.72 -22.10
N TRP A 431 -3.87 -6.36 -23.38
CA TRP A 431 -3.08 -7.14 -24.34
C TRP A 431 -1.58 -7.21 -24.00
N THR A 432 -1.08 -6.30 -23.15
CA THR A 432 0.29 -6.35 -22.62
C THR A 432 0.35 -6.68 -21.11
N ALA A 433 -0.72 -7.25 -20.55
CA ALA A 433 -0.70 -7.83 -19.20
C ALA A 433 0.16 -9.12 -19.14
N THR A 434 0.61 -9.66 -20.27
CA THR A 434 1.60 -10.74 -20.33
C THR A 434 2.49 -10.59 -21.57
N ALA A 435 3.56 -11.39 -21.70
CA ALA A 435 4.40 -11.40 -22.91
C ALA A 435 4.82 -12.83 -23.34
N PRO A 436 4.69 -13.19 -24.64
CA PRO A 436 4.13 -12.38 -25.73
C PRO A 436 2.63 -12.08 -25.52
N PRO A 437 2.10 -10.99 -26.12
CA PRO A 437 0.67 -10.68 -26.11
C PRO A 437 -0.17 -11.86 -26.60
N VAL A 438 -1.30 -12.13 -25.92
CA VAL A 438 -2.24 -13.20 -26.28
C VAL A 438 -3.67 -12.72 -26.56
N LEU A 439 -4.02 -11.50 -26.12
CA LEU A 439 -5.31 -10.87 -26.44
C LEU A 439 -5.17 -10.02 -27.70
N ASN A 440 -6.16 -10.10 -28.60
CA ASN A 440 -6.25 -9.20 -29.74
C ASN A 440 -6.94 -7.89 -29.33
N PRO A 441 -6.31 -6.70 -29.48
CA PRO A 441 -6.96 -5.43 -29.18
C PRO A 441 -8.28 -5.24 -29.94
N ASP A 442 -8.35 -5.66 -31.22
CA ASP A 442 -9.53 -5.48 -32.09
C ASP A 442 -10.78 -6.26 -31.62
N ALA A 443 -10.68 -7.10 -30.59
CA ALA A 443 -11.82 -7.79 -29.99
C ALA A 443 -12.64 -6.91 -29.03
N TRP A 444 -12.13 -5.73 -28.65
CA TRP A 444 -12.82 -4.72 -27.84
C TRP A 444 -12.82 -3.37 -28.56
N PRO A 445 -13.84 -2.51 -28.32
CA PRO A 445 -13.92 -1.25 -29.01
C PRO A 445 -12.82 -0.27 -28.53
N PRO A 446 -12.24 0.57 -29.41
CA PRO A 446 -11.06 1.39 -29.07
C PRO A 446 -11.23 2.38 -27.91
N TRP A 447 -12.47 2.73 -27.54
CA TRP A 447 -12.75 3.64 -26.43
C TRP A 447 -12.63 2.98 -25.04
N LEU A 448 -12.73 1.65 -24.95
CA LEU A 448 -12.84 0.93 -23.66
C LEU A 448 -11.56 1.02 -22.81
N VAL A 449 -10.39 1.04 -23.46
CA VAL A 449 -9.07 1.00 -22.81
C VAL A 449 -8.28 2.24 -23.25
N ARG A 450 -7.94 3.11 -22.29
CA ARG A 450 -7.08 4.28 -22.55
C ARG A 450 -5.65 4.11 -21.97
N ASP A 451 -5.40 2.98 -21.30
CA ASP A 451 -4.11 2.66 -20.66
C ASP A 451 -2.93 2.64 -21.66
N ARG A 452 -1.92 3.46 -21.39
CA ARG A 452 -0.61 3.39 -22.05
C ARG A 452 0.17 2.16 -21.59
N ASP A 453 1.03 1.59 -22.43
CA ASP A 453 2.02 0.60 -22.00
C ASP A 453 3.26 1.31 -21.45
N SER A 454 3.29 1.51 -20.12
CA SER A 454 4.32 2.31 -19.45
C SER A 454 5.72 1.68 -19.56
N TYR A 455 6.77 2.51 -19.41
CA TYR A 455 8.15 2.01 -19.34
C TYR A 455 8.38 1.09 -18.12
N ARG A 456 7.68 1.36 -17.00
CA ARG A 456 7.64 0.51 -15.80
C ARG A 456 7.05 -0.86 -16.10
N SER A 457 5.90 -0.92 -16.76
CA SER A 457 5.27 -2.13 -17.28
C SER A 457 6.21 -2.93 -18.20
N LYS A 458 6.84 -2.27 -19.18
CA LYS A 458 7.85 -2.90 -20.07
C LYS A 458 9.01 -3.50 -19.28
N ARG A 459 9.49 -2.83 -18.23
CA ARG A 459 10.58 -3.29 -17.35
C ARG A 459 10.17 -4.49 -16.50
N VAL A 460 8.97 -4.48 -15.92
CA VAL A 460 8.41 -5.65 -15.19
C VAL A 460 8.35 -6.86 -16.12
N ARG A 461 7.79 -6.72 -17.33
CA ARG A 461 7.76 -7.83 -18.30
C ARG A 461 9.14 -8.30 -18.73
N GLN A 462 10.07 -7.39 -18.99
CA GLN A 462 11.47 -7.73 -19.31
C GLN A 462 12.08 -8.62 -18.22
N LEU A 463 11.87 -8.27 -16.94
CA LEU A 463 12.38 -9.04 -15.81
C LEU A 463 11.67 -10.39 -15.64
N LEU A 464 10.34 -10.46 -15.82
CA LEU A 464 9.59 -11.72 -15.73
C LEU A 464 9.88 -12.68 -16.90
N GLN A 465 10.26 -12.16 -18.07
CA GLN A 465 10.64 -12.98 -19.23
C GLN A 465 12.02 -13.66 -19.08
N GLN A 466 12.94 -13.10 -18.29
CA GLN A 466 14.35 -13.55 -18.19
C GLN A 466 14.56 -14.93 -17.57
N GLY A 467 13.55 -15.57 -16.98
CA GLY A 467 13.68 -16.93 -16.44
C GLY A 467 12.60 -17.28 -15.43
N LYS A 468 12.98 -18.10 -14.45
CA LYS A 468 12.28 -18.21 -13.16
C LYS A 468 12.66 -17.03 -12.26
N ARG A 469 11.88 -16.81 -11.21
CA ARG A 469 12.12 -15.84 -10.14
C ARG A 469 11.90 -16.49 -8.78
N SER A 470 12.77 -16.20 -7.83
CA SER A 470 12.56 -16.56 -6.44
C SER A 470 11.58 -15.61 -5.76
N PHE A 471 11.02 -16.02 -4.62
CA PHE A 471 10.26 -15.15 -3.71
C PHE A 471 11.05 -13.89 -3.33
N ARG A 472 12.37 -14.03 -3.16
CA ARG A 472 13.31 -12.92 -2.89
C ARG A 472 13.55 -12.02 -4.10
N ASP A 473 13.55 -12.56 -5.32
CA ASP A 473 13.64 -11.74 -6.53
C ASP A 473 12.44 -10.81 -6.64
N HIS A 474 11.22 -11.29 -6.36
CA HIS A 474 10.02 -10.45 -6.41
C HIS A 474 10.08 -9.29 -5.41
N GLN A 475 10.59 -9.51 -4.20
CA GLN A 475 10.89 -8.45 -3.24
C GLN A 475 11.94 -7.47 -3.77
N SER A 476 12.99 -7.97 -4.41
CA SER A 476 14.10 -7.15 -4.94
C SER A 476 13.69 -6.35 -6.18
N MET A 477 12.79 -6.88 -7.01
CA MET A 477 12.25 -6.25 -8.22
C MET A 477 11.44 -4.99 -7.91
N LEU A 478 10.73 -4.96 -6.78
CA LEU A 478 10.00 -3.77 -6.33
C LEU A 478 10.97 -2.58 -6.19
N PHE A 479 12.16 -2.80 -5.64
CA PHE A 479 13.21 -1.78 -5.49
C PHE A 479 14.09 -1.56 -6.75
N ASP A 480 13.65 -1.99 -7.95
CA ASP A 480 14.38 -1.73 -9.20
C ASP A 480 14.33 -0.25 -9.59
N VAL A 481 15.48 0.42 -9.52
CA VAL A 481 15.68 1.86 -9.78
C VAL A 481 16.15 2.17 -11.21
N VAL A 482 16.09 1.20 -12.14
CA VAL A 482 16.47 1.42 -13.54
C VAL A 482 15.40 2.28 -14.22
N THR A 483 15.78 3.36 -14.90
CA THR A 483 14.87 4.26 -15.62
C THR A 483 14.70 3.80 -17.08
N PRO A 484 13.69 2.99 -17.45
CA PRO A 484 13.74 2.26 -18.71
C PRO A 484 13.55 3.17 -19.93
N ALA A 485 12.92 4.34 -19.76
CA ALA A 485 12.78 5.33 -20.83
C ALA A 485 14.11 5.92 -21.32
N ALA A 486 15.17 5.85 -20.50
CA ALA A 486 16.50 6.30 -20.88
C ALA A 486 17.13 5.46 -22.01
N PHE A 487 16.79 4.16 -22.09
CA PHE A 487 17.27 3.27 -23.15
C PHE A 487 16.72 3.64 -24.53
N ASP A 488 15.56 4.28 -24.60
CA ASP A 488 14.90 4.68 -25.84
C ASP A 488 15.27 6.13 -26.21
N LEU A 489 15.13 7.08 -25.28
CA LEU A 489 15.26 8.50 -25.60
C LEU A 489 16.70 9.03 -25.65
N LEU A 490 17.65 8.44 -24.91
CA LEU A 490 19.05 8.90 -24.97
C LEU A 490 19.74 8.52 -26.29
N PRO A 491 19.55 7.33 -26.88
CA PRO A 491 20.00 7.05 -28.24
C PRO A 491 19.36 7.97 -29.28
N ALA A 492 18.06 8.27 -29.19
CA ALA A 492 17.38 9.22 -30.08
C ALA A 492 17.96 10.65 -29.97
N MET A 493 18.25 11.12 -28.75
CA MET A 493 18.93 12.39 -28.52
C MET A 493 20.34 12.40 -29.14
N LEU A 494 21.14 11.34 -28.95
CA LEU A 494 22.48 11.24 -29.51
C LEU A 494 22.48 11.18 -31.04
N GLN A 495 21.52 10.49 -31.66
CA GLN A 495 21.29 10.55 -33.10
C GLN A 495 20.97 11.99 -33.55
N GLY A 496 20.16 12.73 -32.77
CA GLY A 496 19.92 14.15 -32.99
C GLY A 496 21.21 14.98 -33.01
N VAL A 497 22.18 14.70 -32.12
CA VAL A 497 23.49 15.39 -32.10
C VAL A 497 24.24 15.24 -33.42
N GLU A 498 24.25 14.03 -33.97
CA GLU A 498 24.92 13.70 -35.24
C GLU A 498 24.19 14.29 -36.45
N MET A 499 22.86 14.27 -36.44
CA MET A 499 22.01 14.71 -37.55
C MET A 499 21.78 16.23 -37.59
N ARG A 500 22.00 16.96 -36.49
CA ARG A 500 21.77 18.41 -36.36
C ARG A 500 23.03 19.19 -35.96
N PRO A 501 24.15 19.10 -36.71
CA PRO A 501 25.35 19.90 -36.45
C PRO A 501 25.09 21.41 -36.62
N ASP A 502 24.08 21.80 -37.40
CA ASP A 502 23.59 23.17 -37.53
C ASP A 502 23.07 23.74 -36.20
N LEU A 503 22.43 22.89 -35.39
CA LEU A 503 21.89 23.25 -34.09
C LEU A 503 22.98 23.19 -33.01
N THR A 504 23.72 22.09 -32.94
CA THR A 504 24.64 21.80 -31.82
C THR A 504 25.92 22.66 -31.84
N GLN A 505 26.35 23.16 -33.00
CA GLN A 505 27.46 24.11 -33.09
C GLN A 505 27.13 25.50 -32.52
N ALA A 506 25.84 25.86 -32.41
CA ALA A 506 25.39 27.13 -31.87
C ALA A 506 25.07 27.09 -30.36
N MET A 507 25.13 25.91 -29.73
CA MET A 507 24.78 25.71 -28.32
C MET A 507 25.91 26.11 -27.35
N HIS A 508 25.52 26.49 -26.13
CA HIS A 508 26.45 26.86 -25.07
C HIS A 508 27.42 25.70 -24.72
N PRO A 509 28.70 25.93 -24.36
CA PRO A 509 29.65 24.84 -24.10
C PRO A 509 29.21 23.80 -23.05
N ASP A 510 28.44 24.19 -22.03
CA ASP A 510 27.90 23.25 -21.03
C ASP A 510 26.91 22.23 -21.63
N PHE A 511 26.36 22.45 -22.83
CA PHE A 511 25.60 21.43 -23.58
C PHE A 511 26.42 20.15 -23.75
N TRP A 512 27.68 20.28 -24.21
CA TRP A 512 28.56 19.14 -24.44
C TRP A 512 28.95 18.44 -23.13
N THR A 513 29.13 19.20 -22.05
CA THR A 513 29.32 18.64 -20.70
C THR A 513 28.08 17.85 -20.25
N GLY A 514 26.87 18.35 -20.50
CA GLY A 514 25.61 17.66 -20.21
C GLY A 514 25.44 16.36 -21.01
N ILE A 515 25.79 16.37 -22.30
CA ILE A 515 25.87 15.15 -23.13
C ILE A 515 26.86 14.14 -22.52
N ASP A 516 28.03 14.58 -22.06
CA ASP A 516 29.01 13.70 -21.44
C ASP A 516 28.57 13.15 -20.07
N VAL A 517 27.76 13.88 -19.29
CA VAL A 517 27.12 13.37 -18.06
C VAL A 517 26.13 12.25 -18.42
N LEU A 518 25.21 12.49 -19.36
CA LEU A 518 24.21 11.50 -19.78
C LEU A 518 24.84 10.25 -20.44
N LYS A 519 25.97 10.39 -21.14
CA LYS A 519 26.70 9.25 -21.74
C LYS A 519 27.48 8.40 -20.74
N LYS A 520 27.86 8.94 -19.58
CA LYS A 520 28.55 8.21 -18.51
C LYS A 520 27.59 7.57 -17.51
N TRP A 521 26.35 8.07 -17.46
CA TRP A 521 25.32 7.56 -16.57
C TRP A 521 24.90 6.13 -16.95
N ASN A 522 24.60 5.34 -15.92
CA ASN A 522 24.23 3.93 -15.97
C ASN A 522 22.71 3.70 -15.85
N TYR A 523 21.90 4.73 -16.11
CA TYR A 523 20.42 4.65 -16.18
C TYR A 523 19.72 4.23 -14.87
N VAL A 524 20.33 4.50 -13.71
CA VAL A 524 19.70 4.25 -12.39
C VAL A 524 19.45 5.53 -11.60
N ALA A 525 18.29 5.56 -10.96
CA ALA A 525 17.84 6.56 -9.99
C ALA A 525 18.33 6.24 -8.57
N GLU A 526 19.61 5.88 -8.42
CA GLU A 526 20.24 5.65 -7.12
C GLU A 526 20.57 6.97 -6.42
N THR A 527 20.57 7.00 -5.09
CA THR A 527 20.89 8.20 -4.28
C THR A 527 22.24 8.84 -4.62
N SER A 528 23.25 8.06 -5.01
CA SER A 528 24.57 8.56 -5.42
C SER A 528 24.65 9.01 -6.88
N SER A 529 23.56 8.92 -7.64
CA SER A 529 23.54 9.09 -9.10
C SER A 529 23.54 10.57 -9.49
N THR A 530 24.66 11.08 -10.00
CA THR A 530 24.73 12.46 -10.55
C THR A 530 24.04 12.56 -11.92
N GLY A 531 24.13 11.50 -12.71
CA GLY A 531 23.48 11.41 -14.02
C GLY A 531 21.95 11.41 -13.93
N MET A 532 21.36 10.83 -12.88
CA MET A 532 19.91 10.88 -12.66
C MET A 532 19.42 12.32 -12.47
N THR A 533 20.10 13.14 -11.68
CA THR A 533 19.71 14.55 -11.48
C THR A 533 19.68 15.34 -12.79
N PHE A 534 20.69 15.13 -13.64
CA PHE A 534 20.72 15.76 -14.96
C PHE A 534 19.61 15.20 -15.88
N PHE A 535 19.40 13.89 -15.87
CA PHE A 535 18.33 13.24 -16.63
C PHE A 535 16.93 13.69 -16.19
N HIS A 536 16.70 13.87 -14.89
CA HIS A 536 15.44 14.39 -14.34
C HIS A 536 15.08 15.76 -14.93
N LEU A 537 16.04 16.71 -14.88
CA LEU A 537 15.86 18.04 -15.46
C LEU A 537 15.70 17.99 -16.98
N TRP A 538 16.52 17.20 -17.67
CA TRP A 538 16.44 17.01 -19.11
C TRP A 538 15.07 16.46 -19.55
N TRP A 539 14.59 15.41 -18.89
CA TRP A 539 13.28 14.82 -19.10
C TRP A 539 12.15 15.83 -18.87
N THR A 540 12.22 16.58 -17.76
CA THR A 540 11.26 17.64 -17.42
C THR A 540 11.21 18.74 -18.49
N TYR A 541 12.36 19.17 -19.01
CA TYR A 541 12.39 20.12 -20.14
C TYR A 541 11.93 19.50 -21.46
N CYS A 542 12.19 18.21 -21.72
CA CYS A 542 11.65 17.51 -22.89
C CYS A 542 10.13 17.45 -22.84
N THR A 543 9.53 16.99 -21.73
CA THR A 543 8.07 16.85 -21.59
C THR A 543 7.37 18.21 -21.62
N SER A 544 7.90 19.23 -20.95
CA SER A 544 7.38 20.61 -20.99
C SER A 544 7.42 21.23 -22.40
N ARG A 545 8.47 20.95 -23.18
CA ARG A 545 8.57 21.39 -24.58
C ARG A 545 7.67 20.57 -25.51
N ALA A 546 7.46 19.29 -25.21
CA ALA A 546 6.63 18.39 -25.99
C ALA A 546 5.12 18.65 -25.80
N SER A 547 4.65 18.94 -24.58
CA SER A 547 3.22 19.13 -24.28
C SER A 547 2.59 20.31 -25.03
N ASN A 548 3.39 21.28 -25.47
CA ASN A 548 2.95 22.40 -26.31
C ASN A 548 2.79 22.05 -27.80
N LYS A 549 3.21 20.84 -28.23
CA LYS A 549 3.27 20.42 -29.64
C LYS A 549 2.64 19.05 -29.92
N TYR A 550 2.61 18.16 -28.93
CA TYR A 550 2.14 16.78 -29.06
C TYR A 550 0.95 16.54 -28.12
N PRO A 551 -0.12 15.88 -28.59
CA PRO A 551 -1.32 15.66 -27.79
C PRO A 551 -1.13 14.62 -26.67
N SER A 552 -0.05 13.82 -26.71
CA SER A 552 0.32 12.92 -25.60
C SER A 552 1.84 12.70 -25.52
N PRO A 553 2.37 12.32 -24.34
CA PRO A 553 3.77 11.91 -24.20
C PRO A 553 4.14 10.72 -25.08
N GLN A 554 3.21 9.79 -25.30
CA GLN A 554 3.40 8.59 -26.12
C GLN A 554 3.71 8.96 -27.59
N ILE A 555 2.92 9.87 -28.17
CA ILE A 555 3.11 10.33 -29.55
C ILE A 555 4.41 11.14 -29.69
N PHE A 556 4.80 11.90 -28.66
CA PHE A 556 6.12 12.55 -28.62
C PHE A 556 7.26 11.52 -28.66
N VAL A 557 7.21 10.48 -27.81
CA VAL A 557 8.21 9.40 -27.78
C VAL A 557 8.31 8.70 -29.12
N GLU A 558 7.20 8.37 -29.76
CA GLU A 558 7.18 7.72 -31.08
C GLU A 558 7.81 8.59 -32.17
N ASN A 559 7.55 9.90 -32.16
CA ASN A 559 8.18 10.85 -33.09
C ASN A 559 9.68 11.05 -32.78
N ALA A 560 10.07 11.01 -31.50
CA ALA A 560 11.46 11.09 -31.06
C ALA A 560 12.27 9.88 -31.55
N LEU A 561 11.71 8.67 -31.44
CA LEU A 561 12.32 7.44 -31.95
C LEU A 561 12.39 7.39 -33.48
N GLN A 562 11.49 8.09 -34.18
CA GLN A 562 11.57 8.29 -35.64
C GLN A 562 12.58 9.38 -36.04
N GLY A 563 13.11 10.15 -35.07
CA GLY A 563 14.12 11.19 -35.32
C GLY A 563 13.59 12.38 -36.12
N THR A 564 12.34 12.81 -35.90
CA THR A 564 11.79 13.98 -36.61
C THR A 564 12.56 15.27 -36.26
N PRO A 565 12.75 16.23 -37.18
CA PRO A 565 13.53 17.45 -36.92
C PRO A 565 13.05 18.24 -35.70
N GLU A 566 11.73 18.25 -35.47
CA GLU A 566 11.07 18.92 -34.34
C GLU A 566 11.36 18.23 -33.01
N THR A 567 11.37 16.90 -32.95
CA THR A 567 11.69 16.17 -31.72
C THR A 567 13.19 16.19 -31.43
N GLN A 568 14.04 16.07 -32.45
CA GLN A 568 15.48 16.27 -32.31
C GLN A 568 15.79 17.65 -31.69
N GLU A 569 15.15 18.72 -32.17
CA GLU A 569 15.34 20.06 -31.59
C GLU A 569 14.86 20.13 -30.12
N ILE A 570 13.75 19.47 -29.76
CA ILE A 570 13.26 19.40 -28.37
C ILE A 570 14.28 18.68 -27.47
N LEU A 571 14.72 17.48 -27.86
CA LEU A 571 15.66 16.65 -27.10
C LEU A 571 16.99 17.38 -26.86
N LEU A 572 17.51 18.06 -27.89
CA LEU A 572 18.79 18.77 -27.82
C LEU A 572 18.69 20.08 -27.01
N ARG A 573 17.64 20.88 -27.21
CA ARG A 573 17.46 22.13 -26.43
C ARG A 573 17.22 21.86 -24.94
N ALA A 574 16.54 20.76 -24.61
CA ALA A 574 16.36 20.34 -23.23
C ALA A 574 17.69 20.06 -22.51
N VAL A 575 18.76 19.65 -23.21
CA VAL A 575 20.09 19.48 -22.60
C VAL A 575 20.68 20.83 -22.20
N GLU A 576 20.53 21.86 -23.03
CA GLU A 576 21.01 23.21 -22.73
C GLU A 576 20.19 23.85 -21.59
N ASP A 577 18.87 23.61 -21.53
CA ASP A 577 18.02 24.07 -20.43
C ASP A 577 18.37 23.35 -19.11
N ALA A 578 18.55 22.02 -19.13
CA ALA A 578 18.96 21.23 -17.96
C ALA A 578 20.35 21.66 -17.46
N ALA A 579 21.31 21.87 -18.36
CA ALA A 579 22.63 22.38 -18.02
C ALA A 579 22.57 23.77 -17.37
N ARG A 580 21.72 24.65 -17.88
CA ARG A 580 21.50 26.00 -17.33
C ARG A 580 20.86 25.95 -15.94
N ALA A 581 19.85 25.10 -15.73
CA ALA A 581 19.22 24.88 -14.43
C ALA A 581 20.23 24.35 -13.40
N MET A 582 20.99 23.32 -13.77
CA MET A 582 22.05 22.76 -12.93
C MET A 582 23.10 23.80 -12.51
N ARG A 583 23.55 24.65 -13.45
CA ARG A 583 24.47 25.77 -13.15
C ARG A 583 23.86 26.83 -12.24
N ASN A 584 22.59 27.20 -12.44
CA ASN A 584 21.94 28.24 -11.66
C ASN A 584 21.64 27.80 -10.22
N ASP A 585 21.12 26.59 -10.06
CA ASP A 585 20.60 26.10 -8.78
C ASP A 585 21.69 25.44 -7.92
N TYR A 586 22.71 24.85 -8.56
CA TYR A 586 23.73 24.03 -7.87
C TYR A 586 25.19 24.39 -8.22
N ALA A 587 25.45 25.33 -9.13
CA ALA A 587 26.77 25.69 -9.67
C ALA A 587 27.58 24.57 -10.38
N THR A 588 27.10 23.33 -10.32
CA THR A 588 27.71 22.11 -10.91
C THR A 588 26.74 21.45 -11.88
N LEU A 589 27.27 20.66 -12.82
CA LEU A 589 26.48 19.79 -13.71
C LEU A 589 26.37 18.35 -13.19
N GLU A 590 27.08 18.04 -12.11
CA GLU A 590 27.09 16.76 -11.43
C GLU A 590 26.74 17.01 -9.95
N HIS A 591 25.51 16.68 -9.55
CA HIS A 591 24.99 16.77 -8.18
C HIS A 591 24.18 15.51 -7.88
N ALA A 592 24.38 14.85 -6.74
CA ALA A 592 23.87 13.50 -6.53
C ALA A 592 22.36 13.48 -6.26
N TRP A 593 21.65 12.50 -6.82
CA TRP A 593 20.19 12.43 -6.76
C TRP A 593 19.63 12.52 -5.34
N GLY A 594 20.17 11.76 -4.39
CA GLY A 594 19.75 11.78 -2.99
C GLY A 594 20.07 13.08 -2.25
N GLU A 595 20.94 13.95 -2.77
CA GLU A 595 21.12 15.30 -2.21
C GLU A 595 19.94 16.21 -2.56
N VAL A 596 19.25 15.95 -3.68
CA VAL A 596 18.16 16.78 -4.20
C VAL A 596 16.78 16.14 -4.05
N HIS A 597 16.64 14.83 -4.25
CA HIS A 597 15.43 14.05 -4.11
C HIS A 597 15.34 13.45 -2.71
N ARG A 598 14.30 13.85 -1.97
CA ARG A 598 14.18 13.62 -0.53
C ARG A 598 12.78 13.12 -0.15
N ILE A 599 12.70 12.21 0.82
CA ILE A 599 11.44 11.94 1.55
C ILE A 599 11.46 12.65 2.90
N ARG A 600 10.29 13.10 3.38
CA ARG A 600 10.15 13.81 4.66
C ARG A 600 8.99 13.22 5.47
N ARG A 601 9.20 13.01 6.77
CA ARG A 601 8.14 12.69 7.74
C ARG A 601 8.59 13.02 9.15
N GLY A 602 7.71 13.67 9.93
CA GLY A 602 8.08 14.22 11.23
C GLY A 602 9.31 15.13 11.14
N SER A 603 10.34 14.84 11.94
CA SER A 603 11.64 15.52 11.90
C SER A 603 12.62 14.96 10.87
N ARG A 604 12.33 13.81 10.23
CA ARG A 604 13.24 13.17 9.26
C ARG A 604 13.11 13.77 7.87
N ASN A 605 14.25 13.88 7.20
CA ASN A 605 14.40 14.32 5.82
C ASN A 605 15.55 13.50 5.21
N GLU A 606 15.22 12.48 4.42
CA GLU A 606 16.15 11.41 4.02
C GLU A 606 16.37 11.39 2.50
N PRO A 607 17.56 10.96 2.01
CA PRO A 607 17.80 10.81 0.58
C PRO A 607 16.90 9.71 0.00
N MET A 608 16.30 9.97 -1.16
CA MET A 608 15.39 9.01 -1.80
C MET A 608 15.98 8.47 -3.13
N ALA A 609 15.84 7.16 -3.33
CA ALA A 609 16.11 6.48 -4.59
C ALA A 609 14.82 6.26 -5.36
N GLY A 610 14.91 5.81 -6.62
CA GLY A 610 13.74 5.75 -7.48
C GLY A 610 13.30 7.13 -7.97
N ALA A 611 12.22 7.16 -8.75
CA ALA A 611 11.67 8.34 -9.40
C ALA A 611 10.26 8.05 -9.94
N THR A 612 9.55 9.06 -10.43
CA THR A 612 8.58 8.89 -11.53
C THR A 612 9.22 9.20 -12.89
N THR A 613 10.21 10.10 -12.93
CA THR A 613 10.99 10.37 -14.14
C THR A 613 11.67 9.10 -14.69
N GLY A 614 11.37 8.80 -15.95
CA GLY A 614 11.88 7.62 -16.65
C GLY A 614 11.21 6.31 -16.27
N GLU A 615 10.26 6.32 -15.32
CA GLU A 615 9.38 5.20 -14.89
C GLU A 615 10.11 3.92 -14.40
N PRO A 616 10.96 3.99 -13.36
CA PRO A 616 11.48 2.81 -12.65
C PRO A 616 10.36 2.04 -11.91
N ILE A 617 10.61 0.79 -11.49
CA ILE A 617 9.63 0.03 -10.69
C ILE A 617 9.51 0.61 -9.28
N PHE A 618 10.61 1.09 -8.70
CA PHE A 618 10.58 1.79 -7.43
C PHE A 618 10.10 3.24 -7.63
N VAL A 619 8.78 3.41 -7.56
CA VAL A 619 8.11 4.70 -7.75
C VAL A 619 8.25 5.58 -6.52
N ALA A 620 8.88 6.74 -6.71
CA ALA A 620 9.02 7.81 -5.73
C ALA A 620 8.91 9.16 -6.45
N SER A 621 7.96 10.01 -6.07
CA SER A 621 7.64 11.22 -6.84
C SER A 621 8.72 12.30 -6.79
N ASP A 622 8.93 12.92 -7.95
CA ASP A 622 9.95 13.92 -8.19
C ASP A 622 9.38 15.19 -8.86
N TYR A 623 8.10 15.51 -8.61
CA TYR A 623 7.41 16.69 -9.18
C TYR A 623 7.16 17.84 -8.19
N GLU A 624 7.20 17.62 -6.86
CA GLU A 624 7.08 18.72 -5.89
C GLU A 624 8.48 19.29 -5.58
N TYR A 625 8.69 20.59 -5.81
CA TYR A 625 9.98 21.25 -5.57
C TYR A 625 9.88 22.27 -4.42
N ASP A 626 10.59 22.01 -3.32
CA ASP A 626 10.70 22.91 -2.16
C ASP A 626 12.16 23.25 -1.88
N ARG A 627 12.54 24.52 -2.11
CA ARG A 627 13.83 25.12 -1.72
C ARG A 627 15.05 24.29 -2.17
N GLY A 628 15.14 24.00 -3.47
CA GLY A 628 16.27 23.29 -4.06
C GLY A 628 16.25 21.76 -3.85
N LYS A 629 15.07 21.21 -3.55
CA LYS A 629 14.84 19.77 -3.29
C LYS A 629 13.53 19.31 -3.93
N TRP A 630 13.56 18.17 -4.60
CA TRP A 630 12.36 17.43 -5.02
C TRP A 630 11.89 16.54 -3.88
N ILE A 631 10.61 16.62 -3.53
CA ILE A 631 10.03 15.96 -2.36
C ILE A 631 9.15 14.78 -2.80
N SER A 632 9.55 13.59 -2.38
CA SER A 632 8.79 12.35 -2.56
C SER A 632 7.57 12.34 -1.64
N ASN A 633 6.45 12.81 -2.20
CA ASN A 633 5.13 12.90 -1.58
C ASN A 633 4.14 11.87 -2.13
N TYR A 634 4.57 11.02 -3.06
CA TYR A 634 3.79 9.97 -3.71
C TYR A 634 4.72 8.83 -4.10
N GLY A 635 4.21 7.62 -4.02
CA GLY A 635 5.00 6.40 -4.16
C GLY A 635 4.29 5.28 -3.44
N TYR A 636 5.04 4.40 -2.80
CA TYR A 636 4.50 3.23 -2.12
C TYR A 636 3.51 3.63 -1.03
N GLY A 637 2.23 3.26 -1.20
CA GLY A 637 1.25 3.28 -0.13
C GLY A 637 1.43 2.09 0.78
N PHE A 638 1.46 0.91 0.16
CA PHE A 638 1.66 -0.39 0.75
C PHE A 638 2.45 -1.25 -0.26
N ALA A 639 3.15 -2.27 0.22
CA ALA A 639 3.75 -3.28 -0.62
C ALA A 639 3.69 -4.65 0.07
N MET A 640 3.35 -5.69 -0.68
CA MET A 640 3.34 -7.09 -0.26
C MET A 640 3.92 -7.97 -1.37
N VAL A 641 4.68 -8.98 -0.96
CA VAL A 641 4.98 -10.16 -1.78
C VAL A 641 4.46 -11.38 -1.01
N VAL A 642 3.67 -12.24 -1.65
CA VAL A 642 3.15 -13.49 -1.07
C VAL A 642 3.41 -14.66 -2.02
N GLN A 643 3.76 -15.82 -1.47
CA GLN A 643 3.81 -17.09 -2.20
C GLN A 643 2.94 -18.16 -1.54
N PHE A 644 2.29 -19.00 -2.34
CA PHE A 644 1.28 -19.94 -1.88
C PHE A 644 1.82 -21.38 -1.81
N GLY A 645 1.77 -21.97 -0.63
CA GLY A 645 2.05 -23.38 -0.35
C GLY A 645 1.01 -23.95 0.62
N GLU A 646 1.36 -24.94 1.43
CA GLU A 646 0.47 -25.43 2.52
C GLU A 646 0.13 -24.33 3.53
N VAL A 647 1.04 -23.37 3.71
CA VAL A 647 0.83 -22.10 4.40
C VAL A 647 1.36 -21.00 3.48
N PRO A 648 0.64 -19.88 3.29
CA PRO A 648 1.15 -18.75 2.55
C PRO A 648 2.30 -18.08 3.31
N GLU A 649 3.37 -17.74 2.59
CA GLU A 649 4.48 -16.96 3.12
C GLU A 649 4.40 -15.56 2.52
N SER A 650 4.25 -14.54 3.36
CA SER A 650 4.10 -13.15 2.93
C SER A 650 5.01 -12.20 3.71
N VAL A 651 5.47 -11.17 2.99
CA VAL A 651 6.26 -10.06 3.54
C VAL A 651 5.64 -8.73 3.11
N THR A 652 5.67 -7.73 3.99
CA THR A 652 5.01 -6.44 3.79
C THR A 652 5.89 -5.24 4.12
N LEU A 653 5.49 -4.08 3.62
CA LEU A 653 6.10 -2.77 3.86
C LEU A 653 5.05 -1.68 3.73
N MET A 654 4.90 -0.86 4.76
CA MET A 654 4.09 0.36 4.79
C MET A 654 5.03 1.55 4.98
N PRO A 655 5.25 2.43 3.96
CA PRO A 655 6.07 3.64 3.98
C PRO A 655 6.53 4.23 5.31
N PHE A 656 5.51 4.40 6.15
CA PHE A 656 5.36 5.39 7.18
C PHE A 656 4.81 4.78 8.48
N GLY A 657 4.87 3.46 8.62
CA GLY A 657 4.38 2.74 9.79
C GLY A 657 2.85 2.71 9.91
N GLU A 658 2.37 2.02 10.95
CA GLU A 658 0.96 1.71 11.13
C GLU A 658 0.13 2.83 11.77
N SER A 659 0.79 3.88 12.29
CA SER A 659 0.13 5.00 12.96
C SER A 659 0.47 6.33 12.31
N ASN A 660 -0.42 7.31 12.46
CA ASN A 660 -0.16 8.69 12.04
C ASN A 660 -0.18 9.68 13.23
N VAL A 661 -0.35 9.16 14.46
CA VAL A 661 -0.13 9.90 15.71
C VAL A 661 1.37 10.11 15.89
N PRO A 662 1.89 11.35 15.93
CA PRO A 662 3.34 11.62 15.93
C PRO A 662 4.14 10.98 17.07
N ASP A 663 3.51 10.79 18.23
CA ASP A 663 4.13 10.17 19.42
C ASP A 663 4.02 8.63 19.44
N SER A 664 3.39 8.02 18.43
CA SER A 664 3.30 6.56 18.32
C SER A 664 4.67 5.97 17.91
N PRO A 665 5.11 4.83 18.50
CA PRO A 665 6.30 4.13 18.01
C PRO A 665 6.14 3.71 16.54
N HIS A 666 4.90 3.45 16.10
CA HIS A 666 4.56 3.04 14.73
C HIS A 666 4.32 4.24 13.79
N TYR A 667 4.80 5.43 14.15
CA TYR A 667 4.70 6.62 13.30
C TYR A 667 5.72 6.64 12.16
N ILE A 668 6.87 5.96 12.26
CA ILE A 668 7.94 6.06 11.24
C ILE A 668 8.91 4.86 11.25
N ASP A 669 8.62 3.83 12.04
CA ASP A 669 9.44 2.62 12.24
C ASP A 669 9.71 1.84 10.95
N GLN A 670 8.77 1.86 10.00
CA GLN A 670 8.93 1.20 8.70
C GLN A 670 9.63 2.05 7.62
N LEU A 671 9.96 3.32 7.87
CA LEU A 671 10.68 4.14 6.88
C LEU A 671 12.08 3.58 6.59
N ASP A 672 12.77 3.08 7.62
CA ASP A 672 14.10 2.49 7.45
C ASP A 672 14.04 1.17 6.67
N LEU A 673 12.96 0.39 6.77
CA LEU A 673 12.75 -0.78 5.90
C LEU A 673 12.76 -0.39 4.42
N MET A 674 12.07 0.68 4.04
CA MET A 674 12.06 1.16 2.66
C MET A 674 13.44 1.69 2.21
N LEU A 675 14.11 2.48 3.05
CA LEU A 675 15.44 3.04 2.74
C LEU A 675 16.50 1.93 2.61
N GLU A 676 16.41 0.88 3.42
CA GLU A 676 17.28 -0.30 3.39
C GLU A 676 16.87 -1.35 2.34
N ARG A 677 15.75 -1.14 1.62
CA ARG A 677 15.19 -2.07 0.62
C ARG A 677 14.85 -3.46 1.21
N ARG A 678 14.19 -3.46 2.36
CA ARG A 678 13.76 -4.65 3.10
C ARG A 678 12.25 -4.65 3.31
N PHE A 679 11.70 -5.84 3.53
CA PHE A 679 10.34 -6.07 4.00
C PHE A 679 10.36 -6.64 5.42
N LYS A 680 9.24 -6.50 6.14
CA LYS A 680 8.96 -7.26 7.38
C LYS A 680 8.15 -8.51 7.04
N HIS A 681 8.23 -9.54 7.88
CA HIS A 681 7.34 -10.71 7.77
C HIS A 681 5.91 -10.28 8.13
N ALA A 682 4.91 -10.66 7.31
CA ALA A 682 3.50 -10.50 7.65
C ALA A 682 3.05 -11.68 8.53
N ARG A 683 2.58 -11.40 9.75
CA ARG A 683 2.23 -12.44 10.73
C ARG A 683 0.84 -13.00 10.48
N PHE A 684 0.77 -14.17 9.86
CA PHE A 684 -0.50 -14.78 9.43
C PHE A 684 -0.98 -15.92 10.34
N LEU A 685 -0.10 -16.86 10.68
CA LEU A 685 -0.46 -18.00 11.54
C LEU A 685 -0.80 -17.54 12.95
N ARG A 686 -1.92 -18.05 13.50
CA ARG A 686 -2.39 -17.74 14.86
C ARG A 686 -1.28 -17.87 15.91
N ASP A 687 -0.55 -18.99 15.92
CA ASP A 687 0.50 -19.23 16.91
C ASP A 687 1.69 -18.26 16.78
N ASP A 688 2.00 -17.77 15.57
CA ASP A 688 3.03 -16.76 15.37
C ASP A 688 2.56 -15.38 15.88
N ILE A 689 1.30 -15.02 15.59
CA ILE A 689 0.65 -13.82 16.12
C ILE A 689 0.64 -13.85 17.66
N LEU A 690 0.12 -14.91 18.27
CA LEU A 690 -0.03 -15.00 19.73
C LEU A 690 1.33 -15.04 20.47
N ARG A 691 2.42 -15.41 19.78
CA ARG A 691 3.78 -15.46 20.33
C ARG A 691 4.54 -14.14 20.24
N ASN A 692 4.22 -13.33 19.23
CA ASN A 692 4.89 -12.05 18.97
C ASN A 692 4.01 -10.84 19.29
N ALA A 693 2.75 -11.05 19.69
CA ALA A 693 1.85 -10.01 20.15
C ALA A 693 2.42 -9.24 21.36
N VAL A 694 2.75 -7.97 21.16
CA VAL A 694 3.21 -7.06 22.22
C VAL A 694 2.09 -6.69 23.19
N ARG A 695 0.83 -6.81 22.73
CA ARG A 695 -0.39 -6.53 23.50
C ARG A 695 -1.59 -7.26 22.88
N GLY A 696 -2.43 -7.88 23.72
CA GLY A 696 -3.81 -8.23 23.39
C GLY A 696 -4.80 -7.25 24.01
N THR A 697 -5.98 -7.08 23.39
CA THR A 697 -7.10 -6.24 23.87
C THR A 697 -8.41 -7.04 23.73
N GLY A 698 -9.16 -7.17 24.82
CA GLY A 698 -10.46 -7.87 24.83
C GLY A 698 -10.87 -8.35 26.22
N LYS A 699 -11.85 -9.25 26.30
CA LYS A 699 -12.23 -9.95 27.56
C LYS A 699 -11.54 -11.30 27.76
N ASN A 700 -11.05 -11.95 26.70
CA ASN A 700 -10.42 -13.27 26.74
C ASN A 700 -9.15 -13.29 25.89
N ILE A 701 -8.04 -12.83 26.46
CA ILE A 701 -6.76 -12.68 25.74
C ILE A 701 -5.94 -13.95 25.93
N THR A 702 -5.51 -14.60 24.85
CA THR A 702 -4.60 -15.75 24.91
C THR A 702 -3.27 -15.40 24.26
N LEU A 703 -2.15 -15.64 24.94
CA LEU A 703 -0.80 -15.34 24.48
C LEU A 703 0.09 -16.58 24.64
N LEU A 704 1.11 -16.71 23.78
CA LEU A 704 2.12 -17.77 23.86
C LEU A 704 3.45 -17.13 24.32
N PRO A 705 3.80 -17.16 25.62
CA PRO A 705 4.92 -16.37 26.12
C PRO A 705 6.25 -16.76 25.47
N GLN A 706 7.09 -15.76 25.15
CA GLN A 706 8.37 -16.01 24.50
C GLN A 706 9.27 -16.91 25.35
N GLY A 707 9.82 -17.96 24.72
CA GLY A 707 10.63 -18.99 25.36
C GLY A 707 9.87 -20.01 26.23
N ILE A 708 8.54 -19.92 26.33
CA ILE A 708 7.70 -20.93 27.00
C ILE A 708 6.91 -21.72 25.94
N THR A 709 7.05 -23.05 25.98
CA THR A 709 6.18 -23.95 25.20
C THR A 709 4.86 -24.08 25.96
N GLY A 710 3.89 -23.22 25.64
CA GLY A 710 2.66 -23.12 26.41
C GLY A 710 1.84 -21.89 26.07
N ALA A 711 0.69 -21.78 26.73
CA ALA A 711 -0.26 -20.69 26.56
C ALA A 711 -0.64 -20.07 27.91
N VAL A 712 -0.99 -18.78 27.87
CA VAL A 712 -1.54 -18.02 29.00
C VAL A 712 -2.80 -17.33 28.52
N THR A 713 -3.94 -17.68 29.12
CA THR A 713 -5.22 -17.02 28.86
C THR A 713 -5.61 -16.15 30.05
N ILE A 714 -5.88 -14.87 29.78
CA ILE A 714 -6.33 -13.85 30.70
C ILE A 714 -7.80 -13.57 30.41
N SER A 715 -8.69 -14.03 31.29
CA SER A 715 -10.14 -13.80 31.20
C SER A 715 -10.57 -12.71 32.17
N SER A 716 -11.48 -11.84 31.75
CA SER A 716 -11.95 -10.67 32.50
C SER A 716 -13.44 -10.40 32.24
N THR A 717 -14.14 -9.85 33.24
CA THR A 717 -15.53 -9.38 33.04
C THR A 717 -15.60 -8.01 32.34
N THR A 718 -14.52 -7.24 32.39
CA THR A 718 -14.36 -5.95 31.68
C THR A 718 -13.33 -6.08 30.56
N ILE A 719 -13.33 -5.16 29.59
CA ILE A 719 -12.18 -5.01 28.69
C ILE A 719 -10.88 -4.83 29.50
N ILE A 720 -9.83 -5.51 29.04
CA ILE A 720 -8.45 -5.31 29.48
C ILE A 720 -7.52 -5.21 28.27
N HIS A 721 -6.39 -4.55 28.46
CA HIS A 721 -5.21 -4.70 27.62
C HIS A 721 -4.22 -5.60 28.36
N GLY A 722 -3.92 -6.78 27.83
CA GLY A 722 -3.05 -7.79 28.45
C GLY A 722 -1.75 -8.00 27.68
N ARG A 723 -0.66 -8.30 28.39
CA ARG A 723 0.59 -8.80 27.79
C ARG A 723 1.29 -9.78 28.72
N THR A 724 2.21 -10.57 28.17
CA THR A 724 3.12 -11.41 28.97
C THR A 724 4.55 -10.92 28.84
N GLN A 725 5.34 -11.13 29.88
CA GLN A 725 6.78 -10.93 29.88
C GLN A 725 7.43 -12.17 30.48
N THR A 726 8.59 -12.57 29.97
CA THR A 726 9.38 -13.66 30.54
C THR A 726 10.75 -13.17 30.99
N SER A 727 11.32 -13.86 31.99
CA SER A 727 12.68 -13.64 32.48
C SER A 727 13.40 -14.97 32.67
N VAL A 728 14.69 -14.98 32.33
CA VAL A 728 15.62 -16.09 32.58
C VAL A 728 16.13 -16.03 34.02
N GLU A 729 16.57 -14.84 34.44
CA GLU A 729 17.03 -14.59 35.80
C GLU A 729 15.86 -14.57 36.79
N ALA A 730 16.12 -15.08 38.00
CA ALA A 730 15.16 -15.07 39.09
C ALA A 730 14.92 -13.63 39.56
N PRO A 731 13.70 -13.06 39.41
CA PRO A 731 13.42 -11.69 39.84
C PRO A 731 13.48 -11.53 41.36
N TYR A 732 13.27 -12.63 42.10
CA TYR A 732 13.35 -12.71 43.55
C TYR A 732 13.94 -14.07 43.98
N PRO A 733 14.72 -14.16 45.08
CA PRO A 733 15.35 -15.41 45.51
C PRO A 733 14.34 -16.55 45.72
N ILE A 734 14.58 -17.70 45.07
CA ILE A 734 13.79 -18.92 45.28
C ILE A 734 14.27 -19.68 46.53
N PRO A 735 13.41 -20.47 47.22
CA PRO A 735 13.84 -21.21 48.41
C PRO A 735 14.87 -22.32 48.04
N PRO A 736 15.95 -22.53 48.83
CA PRO A 736 17.08 -23.40 48.43
C PRO A 736 16.77 -24.88 48.13
N ALA A 737 15.59 -25.37 48.47
CA ALA A 737 15.15 -26.73 48.16
C ALA A 737 14.60 -26.89 46.72
N PHE A 738 14.43 -25.78 45.99
CA PHE A 738 13.79 -25.74 44.68
C PHE A 738 14.69 -25.16 43.59
N ALA A 739 14.41 -25.54 42.34
CA ALA A 739 15.01 -24.98 41.14
C ALA A 739 13.95 -24.76 40.04
N PRO A 740 14.15 -23.82 39.10
CA PRO A 740 13.20 -23.52 38.05
C PRO A 740 13.26 -24.51 36.89
N PHE A 741 12.08 -24.92 36.40
CA PHE A 741 11.87 -25.76 35.22
C PHE A 741 11.03 -25.04 34.15
N SER A 742 10.80 -23.73 34.31
CA SER A 742 10.27 -22.82 33.29
C SER A 742 10.96 -21.46 33.38
N LEU A 743 10.77 -20.60 32.37
CA LEU A 743 11.01 -19.17 32.53
C LEU A 743 10.12 -18.61 33.64
N TYR A 744 10.57 -17.53 34.26
CA TYR A 744 9.73 -16.70 35.14
C TYR A 744 8.75 -15.94 34.24
N LEU A 745 7.46 -16.13 34.46
CA LEU A 745 6.36 -15.54 33.69
C LEU A 745 5.70 -14.42 34.49
N LYS A 746 5.59 -13.24 33.88
CA LYS A 746 4.80 -12.12 34.38
C LYS A 746 3.60 -11.88 33.47
N VAL A 747 2.45 -11.66 34.07
CA VAL A 747 1.19 -11.32 33.38
C VAL A 747 0.82 -9.88 33.74
N GLU A 748 0.89 -8.98 32.75
CA GLU A 748 0.57 -7.57 32.95
C GLU A 748 -0.77 -7.22 32.30
N ARG A 749 -1.51 -6.29 32.92
CA ARG A 749 -2.78 -5.80 32.38
C ARG A 749 -3.02 -4.32 32.67
N LYS A 750 -3.85 -3.69 31.84
CA LYS A 750 -4.52 -2.41 32.14
C LYS A 750 -6.04 -2.56 31.96
N PRO A 751 -6.87 -2.01 32.86
CA PRO A 751 -6.48 -1.39 34.14
C PRO A 751 -6.00 -2.43 35.16
N VAL A 752 -5.01 -2.08 35.98
CA VAL A 752 -4.30 -3.02 36.89
C VAL A 752 -5.21 -3.64 37.94
N ASN A 753 -6.29 -2.96 38.31
CA ASN A 753 -7.29 -3.40 39.29
C ASN A 753 -8.46 -4.22 38.67
N ALA A 754 -8.45 -4.50 37.36
CA ALA A 754 -9.45 -5.38 36.76
C ALA A 754 -9.41 -6.78 37.44
N LEU A 755 -10.58 -7.32 37.79
CA LEU A 755 -10.71 -8.69 38.25
C LEU A 755 -10.49 -9.62 37.06
N ILE A 756 -9.50 -10.50 37.16
CA ILE A 756 -9.15 -11.44 36.10
C ILE A 756 -8.98 -12.85 36.64
N HIS A 757 -9.16 -13.81 35.74
CA HIS A 757 -8.79 -15.21 35.91
C HIS A 757 -7.65 -15.52 34.96
N ILE A 758 -6.53 -16.01 35.48
CA ILE A 758 -5.41 -16.49 34.67
C ILE A 758 -5.53 -18.01 34.58
N THR A 759 -5.50 -18.53 33.37
CA THR A 759 -5.20 -19.94 33.14
C THR A 759 -3.91 -20.04 32.35
N SER A 760 -3.09 -21.04 32.66
CA SER A 760 -1.88 -21.29 31.88
C SER A 760 -1.63 -22.78 31.73
N THR A 761 -1.13 -23.14 30.56
CA THR A 761 -0.60 -24.47 30.25
C THR A 761 0.88 -24.31 29.92
N ILE A 762 1.76 -25.07 30.57
CA ILE A 762 3.19 -25.14 30.23
C ILE A 762 3.57 -26.59 29.97
N HIS A 763 4.08 -26.86 28.78
CA HIS A 763 4.68 -28.12 28.39
C HIS A 763 6.13 -28.20 28.88
N ILE A 764 6.52 -29.32 29.47
CA ILE A 764 7.89 -29.57 29.92
C ILE A 764 8.50 -30.70 29.07
N PRO A 765 9.48 -30.42 28.19
CA PRO A 765 10.07 -31.45 27.34
C PRO A 765 10.77 -32.53 28.18
N LYS A 766 10.89 -33.74 27.64
CA LYS A 766 11.58 -34.85 28.31
C LYS A 766 13.07 -34.58 28.55
N ASP A 767 13.67 -33.76 27.71
CA ASP A 767 15.09 -33.41 27.80
C ASP A 767 15.41 -32.49 28.99
N LEU A 768 14.40 -31.80 29.57
CA LEU A 768 14.60 -30.99 30.77
C LEU A 768 14.56 -31.84 32.06
N CYS A 769 13.70 -32.86 32.11
CA CYS A 769 13.59 -33.74 33.28
C CYS A 769 12.87 -35.06 32.98
N ASP A 770 13.23 -36.11 33.70
CA ASP A 770 12.58 -37.43 33.59
C ASP A 770 11.11 -37.41 34.08
N ASP A 771 10.40 -38.52 33.87
CA ASP A 771 8.99 -38.61 34.24
C ASP A 771 8.79 -38.63 35.77
N GLU A 772 9.79 -39.04 36.59
CA GLU A 772 9.70 -38.97 38.05
C GLU A 772 9.81 -37.53 38.57
N THR A 773 10.75 -36.76 38.04
CA THR A 773 10.96 -35.34 38.34
C THR A 773 9.79 -34.51 37.84
N PHE A 774 9.31 -34.76 36.61
CA PHE A 774 8.14 -34.10 36.04
C PHE A 774 6.92 -34.18 36.98
N ASN A 775 6.69 -35.35 37.59
CA ASN A 775 5.60 -35.56 38.55
C ASN A 775 5.73 -34.76 39.86
N LYS A 776 6.95 -34.36 40.22
CA LYS A 776 7.25 -33.53 41.40
C LYS A 776 7.15 -32.03 41.11
N LEU A 777 7.16 -31.61 39.84
CA LEU A 777 7.04 -30.20 39.46
C LEU A 777 5.70 -29.60 39.93
N LYS A 778 5.73 -28.31 40.25
CA LYS A 778 4.55 -27.51 40.62
C LYS A 778 4.66 -26.08 40.13
N PHE A 779 3.53 -25.44 39.87
CA PHE A 779 3.45 -24.00 39.73
C PHE A 779 3.59 -23.30 41.08
N PHE A 780 4.48 -22.32 41.12
CA PHE A 780 4.67 -21.34 42.18
C PHE A 780 4.39 -19.94 41.66
N ARG A 781 4.05 -19.06 42.58
CA ARG A 781 3.75 -17.65 42.34
C ARG A 781 4.39 -16.77 43.40
N TYR A 782 4.77 -15.55 43.05
CA TYR A 782 5.38 -14.58 43.94
C TYR A 782 4.43 -13.39 44.15
N GLU A 783 4.14 -13.08 45.41
CA GLU A 783 3.42 -11.87 45.81
C GLU A 783 4.28 -11.08 46.82
N PRO A 784 4.48 -9.77 46.63
CA PRO A 784 5.23 -8.94 47.57
C PRO A 784 4.72 -9.06 49.01
N GLY A 785 5.56 -9.57 49.91
CA GLY A 785 5.23 -9.80 51.32
C GLY A 785 4.71 -11.20 51.68
N LEU A 786 4.48 -12.08 50.69
CA LEU A 786 4.19 -13.51 50.90
C LEU A 786 5.27 -14.45 50.31
N ASP A 787 6.26 -13.90 49.61
CA ASP A 787 7.31 -14.61 48.90
C ASP A 787 6.78 -15.66 47.90
N TRP A 788 7.65 -16.56 47.43
CA TRP A 788 7.29 -17.67 46.55
C TRP A 788 6.44 -18.72 47.28
N HIS A 789 5.21 -18.92 46.81
CA HIS A 789 4.29 -19.92 47.35
C HIS A 789 3.53 -20.67 46.26
N LEU A 790 2.92 -21.80 46.62
CA LEU A 790 2.28 -22.74 45.70
C LEU A 790 0.98 -22.17 45.11
N VAL A 791 0.74 -22.34 43.81
CA VAL A 791 -0.57 -22.05 43.19
C VAL A 791 -1.57 -23.13 43.63
N SER A 792 -2.66 -22.75 44.28
CA SER A 792 -3.61 -23.70 44.89
C SER A 792 -4.36 -24.58 43.89
N ASN A 793 -4.66 -24.07 42.69
CA ASN A 793 -5.41 -24.80 41.66
C ASN A 793 -4.49 -25.11 40.47
N GLN A 794 -3.87 -26.29 40.51
CA GLN A 794 -2.98 -26.77 39.46
C GLN A 794 -3.16 -28.27 39.21
N GLN A 795 -2.90 -28.72 37.98
CA GLN A 795 -3.01 -30.10 37.54
C GLN A 795 -1.80 -30.49 36.69
N ILE A 796 -1.52 -31.79 36.60
CA ILE A 796 -0.45 -32.34 35.77
C ILE A 796 -1.05 -33.38 34.84
N ASP A 797 -0.91 -33.18 33.54
CA ASP A 797 -1.10 -34.21 32.54
C ASP A 797 0.24 -34.93 32.30
N GLN A 798 0.30 -36.18 32.74
CA GLN A 798 1.46 -37.04 32.57
C GLN A 798 1.65 -37.52 31.12
N ALA A 799 0.56 -37.61 30.34
CA ALA A 799 0.62 -38.15 28.98
C ALA A 799 1.14 -37.11 27.98
N GLY A 800 0.62 -35.88 28.04
CA GLY A 800 1.09 -34.75 27.23
C GLY A 800 2.26 -33.98 27.84
N ARG A 801 2.72 -34.33 29.05
CA ARG A 801 3.73 -33.61 29.84
C ARG A 801 3.44 -32.12 30.01
N ASN A 802 2.19 -31.81 30.32
CA ASN A 802 1.71 -30.45 30.53
C ASN A 802 1.37 -30.21 32.00
N LEU A 803 1.82 -29.08 32.54
CA LEU A 803 1.28 -28.54 33.79
C LEU A 803 0.22 -27.49 33.45
N TYR A 804 -0.89 -27.54 34.17
CA TYR A 804 -1.97 -26.56 34.09
C TYR A 804 -2.07 -25.81 35.42
N MET A 805 -2.27 -24.50 35.37
CA MET A 805 -2.70 -23.73 36.53
C MET A 805 -3.92 -22.87 36.20
N ARG A 806 -4.72 -22.61 37.24
CA ARG A 806 -5.66 -21.50 37.29
C ARG A 806 -5.37 -20.66 38.52
N ASP A 807 -5.28 -19.36 38.34
CA ASP A 807 -5.18 -18.41 39.44
C ASP A 807 -6.20 -17.28 39.31
N ASP A 808 -6.88 -17.00 40.42
CA ASP A 808 -7.89 -15.94 40.56
C ASP A 808 -7.30 -14.74 41.36
N ALA A 809 -6.11 -14.89 41.95
CA ALA A 809 -5.36 -13.84 42.63
C ALA A 809 -4.06 -13.56 41.85
N VAL A 810 -3.93 -12.34 41.32
CA VAL A 810 -2.86 -12.02 40.37
C VAL A 810 -1.53 -11.77 41.08
N ALA A 811 -0.67 -12.78 41.05
CA ALA A 811 0.72 -12.67 41.46
C ALA A 811 1.56 -11.81 40.50
N GLU A 812 2.70 -11.32 40.99
CA GLU A 812 3.64 -10.52 40.19
C GLU A 812 4.44 -11.40 39.21
N TRP A 813 4.82 -12.61 39.65
CA TRP A 813 5.53 -13.59 38.84
C TRP A 813 5.02 -15.01 39.11
N TYR A 814 5.09 -15.85 38.08
CA TYR A 814 4.81 -17.29 38.12
C TYR A 814 6.03 -18.06 37.61
N VAL A 815 6.23 -19.28 38.10
CA VAL A 815 7.30 -20.17 37.64
C VAL A 815 6.95 -21.62 37.98
N VAL A 816 7.38 -22.58 37.16
CA VAL A 816 7.35 -24.00 37.50
C VAL A 816 8.62 -24.34 38.28
N LEU A 817 8.50 -24.78 39.53
CA LEU A 817 9.64 -25.26 40.33
C LEU A 817 9.57 -26.78 40.54
N GLY A 818 10.74 -27.39 40.69
CA GLY A 818 10.95 -28.78 41.10
C GLY A 818 12.04 -28.88 42.17
N PRO A 819 12.31 -30.08 42.70
CA PRO A 819 13.40 -30.29 43.66
C PRO A 819 14.75 -29.87 43.08
N ALA A 820 15.55 -29.12 43.84
CA ALA A 820 16.86 -28.63 43.37
C ALA A 820 17.83 -29.76 43.01
N GLU A 821 17.74 -30.89 43.74
CA GLU A 821 18.48 -32.14 43.50
C GLU A 821 18.11 -32.85 42.18
N SER A 822 17.01 -32.46 41.53
CA SER A 822 16.56 -33.03 40.25
C SER A 822 16.98 -32.20 39.03
N VAL A 823 17.71 -31.08 39.23
CA VAL A 823 18.42 -30.43 38.13
C VAL A 823 19.63 -31.29 37.77
N PRO A 824 19.84 -31.64 36.48
CA PRO A 824 21.02 -32.39 36.07
C PRO A 824 22.31 -31.68 36.49
N VAL A 825 23.09 -32.34 37.36
CA VAL A 825 24.37 -31.79 37.85
C VAL A 825 25.46 -31.83 36.77
N ASP A 826 25.36 -32.79 35.85
CA ASP A 826 26.26 -32.94 34.70
C ASP A 826 25.47 -33.30 33.43
N GLY A 827 25.38 -32.35 32.49
CA GLY A 827 25.17 -32.67 31.07
C GLY A 827 26.51 -33.06 30.46
N GLY A 828 26.89 -34.33 30.62
CA GLY A 828 28.29 -34.78 30.54
C GLY A 828 29.09 -34.33 29.31
N VAL A 829 29.93 -33.32 29.51
CA VAL A 829 31.19 -33.15 28.78
C VAL A 829 32.31 -33.59 29.72
N THR A 830 33.00 -34.69 29.38
CA THR A 830 34.18 -35.13 30.13
C THR A 830 35.33 -34.17 29.88
N THR A 831 35.45 -33.14 30.71
CA THR A 831 36.62 -32.25 30.73
C THR A 831 37.79 -32.96 31.43
N GLY A 832 38.82 -33.25 30.66
CA GLY A 832 40.15 -33.45 31.21
C GLY A 832 40.63 -32.15 31.85
N GLN A 833 41.28 -32.26 33.00
CA GLN A 833 41.77 -31.17 33.86
C GLN A 833 42.41 -30.00 33.10
N GLU A 834 42.02 -28.77 33.44
CA GLU A 834 42.95 -27.78 34.01
C GLU A 834 42.17 -26.68 34.76
N GLU A 835 42.75 -26.16 35.85
CA GLU A 835 42.11 -25.17 36.74
C GLU A 835 42.34 -23.74 36.20
N THR A 836 41.25 -23.01 35.89
CA THR A 836 41.25 -21.54 35.85
C THR A 836 39.93 -20.99 36.41
N ASP A 837 40.02 -20.15 37.44
CA ASP A 837 38.89 -19.45 38.04
C ASP A 837 38.25 -18.44 37.07
N ASP A 838 37.16 -18.82 36.41
CA ASP A 838 36.10 -17.89 35.95
C ASP A 838 34.83 -18.69 35.59
N ILE A 839 34.05 -19.07 36.62
CA ILE A 839 32.84 -19.90 36.46
C ILE A 839 31.62 -19.01 36.18
N THR A 840 31.38 -18.71 34.90
CA THR A 840 30.04 -18.45 34.35
C THR A 840 29.58 -19.64 33.52
N GLU A 841 29.53 -20.82 34.14
CA GLU A 841 28.96 -22.02 33.54
C GLU A 841 27.43 -21.92 33.41
N ILE A 842 26.96 -22.06 32.17
CA ILE A 842 25.54 -22.06 31.80
C ILE A 842 24.87 -23.34 32.32
N ARG A 843 23.73 -23.24 33.01
CA ARG A 843 23.04 -24.38 33.64
C ARG A 843 21.53 -24.33 33.46
N GLY A 844 20.93 -25.48 33.11
CA GLY A 844 19.47 -25.64 33.05
C GLY A 844 18.84 -24.95 31.84
N LEU A 845 17.79 -24.16 32.10
CA LEU A 845 16.84 -23.58 31.13
C LEU A 845 17.50 -22.91 29.91
N ASP A 846 18.65 -22.26 30.11
CA ASP A 846 19.50 -21.65 29.08
C ASP A 846 19.88 -22.59 27.93
N SER A 847 20.03 -23.88 28.22
CA SER A 847 20.30 -24.92 27.22
C SER A 847 19.15 -25.02 26.21
N LEU A 848 17.90 -25.03 26.68
CA LEU A 848 16.71 -25.12 25.82
C LEU A 848 16.41 -23.80 25.12
N LEU A 849 16.72 -22.67 25.76
CA LEU A 849 16.57 -21.35 25.15
C LEU A 849 17.56 -21.15 23.99
N ASN A 850 18.74 -21.75 24.04
CA ASN A 850 19.70 -21.72 22.93
C ASN A 850 19.43 -22.76 21.84
N THR A 851 18.70 -23.85 22.11
CA THR A 851 18.35 -24.86 21.08
C THR A 851 16.96 -24.67 20.46
N HIS A 852 16.02 -24.01 21.14
CA HIS A 852 14.66 -23.75 20.62
C HIS A 852 14.39 -22.32 20.17
N ASN A 853 15.28 -21.36 20.48
CA ASN A 853 15.34 -20.16 19.65
C ASN A 853 15.97 -20.55 18.32
N SER A 854 15.13 -20.88 17.33
CA SER A 854 15.51 -20.81 15.92
C SER A 854 15.72 -19.34 15.54
N LYS A 855 16.81 -18.76 16.04
CA LYS A 855 17.47 -17.65 15.39
C LYS A 855 17.86 -18.14 14.00
N HIS A 856 17.03 -17.79 13.01
CA HIS A 856 17.58 -17.51 11.71
C HIS A 856 18.44 -16.25 11.87
N ASP A 857 19.69 -16.46 12.29
CA ASP A 857 20.73 -15.44 12.23
C ASP A 857 21.00 -15.14 10.75
N ILE A 858 20.16 -14.26 10.18
CA ILE A 858 20.54 -13.45 9.02
C ILE A 858 21.46 -12.33 9.53
N SER A 859 22.54 -12.73 10.23
CA SER A 859 23.68 -11.85 10.48
C SER A 859 24.54 -11.88 9.21
N GLY A 860 24.37 -10.85 8.39
CA GLY A 860 25.12 -10.69 7.15
C GLY A 860 26.60 -10.36 7.40
N GLN A 861 27.41 -11.36 7.78
CA GLN A 861 28.87 -11.25 7.84
C GLN A 861 29.58 -12.45 7.20
N GLY A 862 29.65 -12.41 5.86
CA GLY A 862 30.81 -12.82 5.06
C GLY A 862 31.42 -14.21 5.26
N ARG A 863 30.87 -15.22 4.56
CA ARG A 863 31.64 -16.36 4.04
C ARG A 863 31.16 -16.70 2.63
N LEU A 864 31.98 -16.42 1.61
CA LEU A 864 31.70 -16.73 0.22
C LEU A 864 32.12 -18.17 -0.11
N PHE A 865 31.18 -18.96 -0.61
CA PHE A 865 31.42 -20.28 -1.19
C PHE A 865 30.97 -20.26 -2.64
N GLU A 866 31.69 -20.98 -3.50
CA GLU A 866 31.29 -21.20 -4.89
C GLU A 866 30.68 -22.59 -5.04
N PHE A 867 29.49 -22.66 -5.61
CA PHE A 867 28.75 -23.91 -5.80
C PHE A 867 28.73 -24.27 -7.29
N LYS A 868 29.59 -25.21 -7.69
CA LYS A 868 29.78 -25.63 -9.09
C LYS A 868 29.17 -27.00 -9.34
N ARG A 869 28.56 -27.15 -10.52
CA ARG A 869 28.11 -28.46 -11.04
C ARG A 869 29.32 -29.18 -11.63
N HIS A 870 29.69 -30.34 -11.08
CA HIS A 870 30.95 -31.00 -11.40
C HIS A 870 30.91 -31.76 -12.75
N ASP A 871 29.71 -32.12 -13.21
CA ASP A 871 29.47 -32.91 -14.43
C ASP A 871 29.61 -32.13 -15.75
N MET A 872 30.17 -30.91 -15.72
CA MET A 872 30.31 -30.01 -16.87
C MET A 872 31.77 -29.71 -17.28
N GLU A 873 32.78 -30.25 -16.59
CA GLU A 873 34.17 -30.16 -17.08
C GLU A 873 34.45 -31.21 -18.17
N PRO A 874 34.94 -30.82 -19.36
CA PRO A 874 35.30 -31.78 -20.39
C PRO A 874 36.58 -32.52 -20.00
N SER A 875 36.47 -33.83 -19.76
CA SER A 875 37.63 -34.69 -19.50
C SER A 875 38.54 -34.77 -20.73
N VAL A 876 39.68 -34.08 -20.69
CA VAL A 876 40.69 -34.15 -21.74
C VAL A 876 41.44 -35.48 -21.63
N GLN A 877 41.07 -36.45 -22.49
CA GLN A 877 41.95 -37.54 -22.87
C GLN A 877 42.55 -37.24 -24.25
N SER A 878 43.79 -37.70 -24.46
CA SER A 878 44.56 -37.44 -25.68
C SER A 878 43.88 -38.01 -26.94
N ASP A 879 43.76 -37.18 -27.97
CA ASP A 879 43.47 -37.53 -29.37
C ASP A 879 42.08 -38.12 -29.70
N GLY A 880 41.00 -37.46 -29.26
CA GLY A 880 39.63 -37.70 -29.78
C GLY A 880 38.65 -36.57 -29.45
N GLU A 881 37.70 -36.26 -30.34
CA GLU A 881 36.66 -35.24 -30.09
C GLU A 881 35.70 -35.66 -28.95
N PRO A 882 35.23 -34.72 -28.12
CA PRO A 882 34.32 -35.02 -27.02
C PRO A 882 32.90 -35.34 -27.52
N GLN A 883 32.39 -36.54 -27.18
CA GLN A 883 30.98 -36.89 -27.36
C GLN A 883 30.24 -36.89 -26.00
N LEU A 884 29.21 -36.07 -25.90
CA LEU A 884 28.20 -36.17 -24.83
C LEU A 884 27.25 -37.32 -25.15
N ASN A 885 27.09 -38.28 -24.24
CA ASN A 885 26.10 -39.36 -24.35
C ASN A 885 24.70 -38.81 -23.98
N PRO A 886 23.72 -38.73 -24.92
CA PRO A 886 22.46 -38.04 -24.65
C PRO A 886 21.49 -38.82 -23.75
N GLU A 887 21.64 -40.15 -23.62
CA GLU A 887 20.60 -40.99 -23.03
C GLU A 887 20.66 -41.10 -21.50
N ASN A 888 21.72 -40.64 -20.84
CA ASN A 888 21.79 -40.61 -19.38
C ASN A 888 22.89 -39.66 -18.84
N PRO A 889 22.63 -38.35 -18.66
CA PRO A 889 23.54 -37.48 -17.93
C PRO A 889 23.54 -37.88 -16.43
N PRO A 890 24.71 -38.07 -15.79
CA PRO A 890 24.78 -38.42 -14.37
C PRO A 890 24.26 -37.26 -13.52
N ARG A 891 23.07 -37.41 -12.94
CA ARG A 891 22.43 -36.36 -12.15
C ARG A 891 23.17 -36.13 -10.83
N GLY A 892 23.47 -34.87 -10.54
CA GLY A 892 23.56 -34.37 -9.16
C GLY A 892 24.89 -34.59 -8.44
N ILE A 893 26.03 -34.36 -9.11
CA ILE A 893 27.33 -34.20 -8.45
C ILE A 893 27.70 -32.71 -8.42
N PHE A 894 27.85 -32.16 -7.21
CA PHE A 894 28.19 -30.76 -6.99
C PHE A 894 29.50 -30.65 -6.20
N LYS A 895 30.31 -29.65 -6.54
CA LYS A 895 31.53 -29.27 -5.82
C LYS A 895 31.28 -27.96 -5.09
N LEU A 896 31.57 -27.94 -3.79
CA LEU A 896 31.52 -26.74 -2.95
C LEU A 896 32.95 -26.28 -2.68
N GLU A 897 33.36 -25.15 -3.24
CA GLU A 897 34.70 -24.59 -3.07
C GLU A 897 34.66 -23.35 -2.16
N LYS A 898 35.64 -23.23 -1.27
CA LYS A 898 35.83 -22.05 -0.41
C LYS A 898 36.67 -21.04 -1.17
N LEU A 899 36.18 -19.82 -1.34
CA LEU A 899 36.92 -18.74 -1.99
C LEU A 899 37.95 -18.16 -1.01
N GLU A 900 39.24 -18.36 -1.27
CA GLU A 900 40.33 -17.82 -0.43
C GLU A 900 40.81 -16.45 -0.93
N GLY A 901 40.76 -15.43 -0.06
CA GLY A 901 41.24 -14.09 -0.39
C GLY A 901 41.26 -13.12 0.79
N SER A 902 42.37 -13.13 1.55
CA SER A 902 42.82 -12.10 2.53
C SER A 902 41.84 -11.66 3.65
N ALA A 903 42.20 -11.54 4.94
CA ALA A 903 43.32 -12.00 5.76
C ALA A 903 42.89 -11.81 7.25
N SER A 904 43.39 -12.51 8.26
CA SER A 904 44.50 -13.48 8.36
C SER A 904 44.15 -14.60 9.36
N SER A 905 45.14 -15.41 9.77
CA SER A 905 44.97 -16.64 10.56
C SER A 905 45.12 -16.49 12.08
N THR A 906 44.31 -17.23 12.83
CA THR A 906 44.83 -18.23 13.78
C THR A 906 43.88 -19.42 13.78
N GLU A 907 44.42 -20.64 13.65
CA GLU A 907 43.62 -21.85 13.48
C GLU A 907 42.96 -22.29 14.80
N ASN A 908 41.73 -22.77 14.72
CA ASN A 908 41.27 -23.85 15.58
C ASN A 908 40.44 -24.82 14.75
N LYS A 909 40.94 -26.06 14.62
CA LYS A 909 40.26 -27.13 13.88
C LYS A 909 39.15 -27.72 14.76
N SER A 910 37.90 -27.61 14.31
CA SER A 910 36.83 -28.49 14.79
C SER A 910 36.11 -29.11 13.58
N ASP A 911 36.23 -30.42 13.43
CA ASP A 911 35.48 -31.21 12.47
C ASP A 911 34.06 -31.45 13.00
N SER A 912 33.18 -30.45 12.91
CA SER A 912 31.75 -30.66 13.07
C SER A 912 31.14 -31.12 11.74
N PRO A 913 30.49 -32.31 11.67
CA PRO A 913 29.71 -32.70 10.50
C PRO A 913 28.47 -31.79 10.38
N LEU A 914 28.06 -31.52 9.14
CA LEU A 914 26.80 -30.84 8.86
C LEU A 914 25.64 -31.69 9.41
N THR A 915 24.90 -31.15 10.38
CA THR A 915 23.65 -31.75 10.87
C THR A 915 22.61 -31.74 9.75
N GLY A 916 21.97 -32.90 9.52
CA GLY A 916 21.16 -33.13 8.32
C GLY A 916 19.91 -32.26 8.22
N ILE A 917 19.54 -31.92 6.98
CA ILE A 917 18.29 -31.26 6.63
C ILE A 917 17.17 -32.31 6.63
N PRO A 918 15.99 -32.07 7.23
CA PRO A 918 14.85 -32.97 7.10
C PRO A 918 14.55 -33.26 5.61
N GLY A 919 14.58 -34.54 5.22
CA GLY A 919 14.46 -34.98 3.83
C GLY A 919 15.78 -35.28 3.10
N PHE A 920 16.95 -34.95 3.67
CA PHE A 920 18.26 -35.22 3.06
C PHE A 920 19.25 -35.84 4.06
N HIS A 921 19.68 -37.08 3.81
CA HIS A 921 20.73 -37.73 4.59
C HIS A 921 22.13 -37.36 4.07
N PHE A 922 22.98 -36.87 4.97
CA PHE A 922 24.41 -36.67 4.75
C PHE A 922 25.20 -37.67 5.62
N GLY A 923 25.83 -38.68 5.02
CA GLY A 923 26.63 -39.66 5.77
C GLY A 923 26.66 -41.06 5.13
N PRO A 924 27.68 -41.89 5.42
CA PRO A 924 28.15 -42.89 4.47
C PRO A 924 27.43 -44.24 4.54
N LYS A 925 26.75 -44.60 3.45
CA LYS A 925 26.49 -46.00 3.05
C LYS A 925 26.70 -46.21 1.55
N ALA A 926 27.91 -45.89 1.08
CA ALA A 926 28.54 -46.77 0.09
C ALA A 926 28.98 -48.07 0.81
N ASN A 927 29.26 -49.14 0.05
CA ASN A 927 29.65 -50.44 0.62
C ASN A 927 30.91 -50.34 1.50
N GLN A 928 31.07 -51.30 2.42
CA GLN A 928 32.10 -51.29 3.48
C GLN A 928 33.56 -51.53 3.02
N ASP A 929 33.82 -51.55 1.71
CA ASP A 929 35.15 -51.81 1.16
C ASP A 929 35.69 -50.55 0.45
N GLU A 930 36.96 -50.23 0.73
CA GLU A 930 37.72 -49.04 0.28
C GLU A 930 37.41 -47.70 0.98
N TYR A 931 38.03 -47.52 2.16
CA TYR A 931 38.32 -46.18 2.73
C TYR A 931 39.83 -45.91 2.65
N VAL A 932 40.22 -44.88 1.90
CA VAL A 932 41.59 -44.33 1.91
C VAL A 932 41.51 -42.88 2.42
N PRO A 933 42.20 -42.52 3.51
CA PRO A 933 42.19 -41.14 4.00
C PRO A 933 43.15 -40.27 3.19
N SER A 934 42.63 -39.40 2.33
CA SER A 934 43.37 -38.25 1.80
C SER A 934 43.09 -37.00 2.63
N THR A 935 44.15 -36.35 3.06
CA THR A 935 44.12 -35.04 3.75
C THR A 935 43.77 -33.91 2.80
N GLU A 936 43.24 -32.82 3.36
CA GLU A 936 42.75 -31.58 2.70
C GLU A 936 41.32 -31.65 2.14
N GLN A 937 40.55 -30.57 2.39
CA GLN A 937 39.09 -30.58 2.40
C GLN A 937 38.47 -30.32 1.01
N GLU A 938 38.42 -31.34 0.17
CA GLU A 938 37.38 -31.43 -0.87
C GLU A 938 36.24 -32.32 -0.37
N ARG A 939 34.98 -31.89 -0.51
CA ARG A 939 33.80 -32.74 -0.25
C ARG A 939 32.89 -32.74 -1.48
N VAL A 940 32.78 -33.91 -2.10
CA VAL A 940 31.89 -34.18 -3.24
C VAL A 940 30.70 -35.00 -2.73
N PHE A 941 29.49 -34.63 -3.13
CA PHE A 941 28.25 -35.29 -2.67
C PHE A 941 27.32 -35.62 -3.83
N ARG A 942 26.46 -36.63 -3.65
CA ARG A 942 25.44 -37.09 -4.60
C ARG A 942 24.05 -36.92 -3.97
N LEU A 943 23.12 -36.30 -4.69
CA LEU A 943 21.70 -36.23 -4.30
C LEU A 943 20.90 -37.37 -4.97
N GLU A 944 20.09 -38.09 -4.21
CA GLU A 944 19.06 -39.02 -4.72
C GLU A 944 17.72 -38.78 -4.04
N ARG A 945 16.63 -38.97 -4.79
CA ARG A 945 15.24 -38.75 -4.35
C ARG A 945 14.55 -40.10 -4.12
N GLN A 946 14.00 -40.31 -2.93
CA GLN A 946 13.23 -41.52 -2.59
C GLN A 946 11.73 -41.28 -2.79
N ASP A 947 11.13 -41.77 -3.88
CA ASP A 947 9.67 -41.76 -4.10
C ASP A 947 9.22 -42.81 -5.17
N ILE A 948 9.36 -44.14 -4.93
CA ILE A 948 8.64 -45.17 -5.76
C ILE A 948 8.27 -46.41 -4.91
N PRO A 949 6.98 -46.78 -4.87
CA PRO A 949 6.57 -48.18 -4.96
C PRO A 949 5.73 -48.49 -6.22
N GLU A 950 5.70 -49.76 -6.64
CA GLU A 950 5.14 -50.20 -7.93
C GLU A 950 3.60 -50.41 -7.97
N LYS A 951 3.08 -50.52 -9.20
CA LYS A 951 1.65 -50.68 -9.57
C LYS A 951 0.96 -51.96 -9.08
N GLN A 952 -0.37 -51.90 -8.93
CA GLN A 952 -1.32 -52.92 -9.42
C GLN A 952 -2.75 -52.37 -9.63
N SER A 953 -3.59 -53.08 -10.39
CA SER A 953 -4.97 -52.73 -10.85
C SER A 953 -5.93 -53.93 -10.62
N PRO A 954 -7.25 -53.96 -10.98
CA PRO A 954 -8.12 -52.98 -11.67
C PRO A 954 -9.58 -52.82 -11.07
N ILE A 955 -10.45 -52.16 -11.85
CA ILE A 955 -11.87 -51.75 -11.60
C ILE A 955 -12.88 -52.95 -11.51
N PRO A 956 -14.11 -52.77 -10.99
CA PRO A 956 -15.27 -52.65 -11.90
C PRO A 956 -16.41 -51.65 -11.52
N THR A 957 -17.29 -51.46 -12.51
CA THR A 957 -18.35 -50.46 -12.79
C THR A 957 -19.68 -50.47 -11.99
N ASP A 958 -20.49 -49.43 -12.31
CA ASP A 958 -21.97 -49.28 -12.25
C ASP A 958 -22.64 -48.69 -10.98
N GLN A 959 -23.20 -47.48 -11.10
CA GLN A 959 -24.66 -47.28 -11.32
C GLN A 959 -25.01 -45.84 -11.78
N ARG A 960 -26.18 -45.67 -12.41
CA ARG A 960 -26.68 -44.41 -13.00
C ARG A 960 -27.75 -43.75 -12.09
N LEU A 961 -27.80 -42.39 -12.10
CA LEU A 961 -28.94 -41.45 -12.24
C LEU A 961 -30.34 -41.79 -11.62
N PRO A 962 -31.19 -40.81 -11.23
CA PRO A 962 -31.33 -39.48 -11.87
C PRO A 962 -31.61 -38.27 -10.95
N ALA A 963 -31.93 -37.14 -11.59
CA ALA A 963 -32.32 -35.85 -11.00
C ALA A 963 -33.76 -35.82 -10.44
N GLU A 964 -34.05 -34.79 -9.64
CA GLU A 964 -35.41 -34.29 -9.39
C GLU A 964 -35.47 -32.77 -9.63
N GLU A 965 -36.60 -32.31 -10.16
CA GLU A 965 -36.96 -30.91 -10.40
C GLU A 965 -37.81 -30.35 -9.23
N GLU A 966 -38.47 -29.20 -9.47
CA GLU A 966 -39.53 -28.58 -8.65
C GLU A 966 -39.11 -27.75 -7.41
N SER A 967 -39.81 -26.67 -7.02
CA SER A 967 -40.70 -25.75 -7.76
C SER A 967 -40.94 -24.47 -6.91
N PHE A 968 -41.30 -23.35 -7.55
CA PHE A 968 -41.70 -22.11 -6.85
C PHE A 968 -43.17 -22.16 -6.37
N PRO A 969 -43.47 -21.50 -5.23
CA PRO A 969 -44.77 -20.85 -5.07
C PRO A 969 -44.69 -19.41 -4.52
N VAL A 970 -45.59 -18.54 -5.01
CA VAL A 970 -45.84 -17.14 -4.62
C VAL A 970 -47.34 -16.86 -4.83
N PRO A 971 -48.03 -15.94 -4.10
CA PRO A 971 -48.09 -15.65 -2.66
C PRO A 971 -49.50 -16.04 -2.11
N PRO A 972 -50.01 -15.45 -0.99
CA PRO A 972 -50.93 -14.31 -1.18
C PRO A 972 -51.05 -13.29 0.00
N GLY A 973 -51.51 -12.07 -0.32
CA GLY A 973 -52.57 -11.39 0.45
C GLY A 973 -52.24 -10.08 1.21
N ASP A 974 -52.81 -8.96 0.74
CA ASP A 974 -52.89 -7.68 1.46
C ASP A 974 -53.75 -7.73 2.74
N VAL A 975 -53.40 -6.97 3.78
CA VAL A 975 -54.37 -6.38 4.75
C VAL A 975 -53.92 -4.98 5.22
N ALA A 976 -54.91 -4.09 5.33
CA ALA A 976 -54.86 -2.63 5.51
C ALA A 976 -54.29 -2.03 6.83
N LEU A 977 -54.09 -0.71 6.76
CA LEU A 977 -53.81 0.27 7.83
C LEU A 977 -54.97 0.40 8.86
N PRO A 978 -54.73 1.10 9.98
CA PRO A 978 -55.54 2.30 10.24
C PRO A 978 -54.76 3.57 10.68
N GLU A 979 -55.44 4.71 10.57
CA GLU A 979 -54.99 6.10 10.85
C GLU A 979 -55.11 6.51 12.34
N ILE A 980 -55.02 7.85 12.61
CA ILE A 980 -55.38 8.67 13.81
C ILE A 980 -54.13 9.25 14.53
N GLU A 981 -54.00 10.56 14.84
CA GLU A 981 -54.78 11.78 14.54
C GLU A 981 -53.87 13.03 14.67
N GLU A 982 -54.22 14.16 14.03
CA GLU A 982 -53.59 15.47 14.27
C GLU A 982 -54.26 16.23 15.43
N THR A 983 -53.50 17.02 16.20
CA THR A 983 -54.04 18.23 16.85
C THR A 983 -53.01 19.37 16.95
N SER A 984 -53.30 20.49 16.29
CA SER A 984 -52.88 21.86 16.70
C SER A 984 -54.15 22.63 17.14
N PRO A 985 -54.05 23.63 18.04
CA PRO A 985 -53.86 25.05 17.65
C PRO A 985 -52.85 25.79 18.56
N ALA A 986 -52.01 26.71 18.09
CA ALA A 986 -52.28 28.07 17.57
C ALA A 986 -52.77 29.08 18.63
N GLU A 987 -51.97 30.12 18.91
CA GLU A 987 -52.43 31.52 19.08
C GLU A 987 -51.25 32.52 19.05
N ASP A 988 -51.38 33.54 18.21
CA ASP A 988 -50.62 34.80 18.11
C ASP A 988 -51.68 35.88 17.85
N PRO A 989 -51.60 37.11 18.42
CA PRO A 989 -51.36 38.23 17.49
C PRO A 989 -50.72 39.53 18.03
N ALA A 990 -50.26 40.34 17.07
CA ALA A 990 -50.30 41.83 17.03
C ALA A 990 -49.23 42.66 17.81
N SER A 991 -48.73 43.80 17.30
CA SER A 991 -48.86 44.42 15.95
C SER A 991 -47.89 45.63 15.74
N GLU A 992 -47.36 45.73 14.52
CA GLU A 992 -47.16 46.94 13.68
C GLU A 992 -46.20 48.14 14.01
N GLN A 993 -45.52 48.54 12.92
CA GLN A 993 -45.08 49.89 12.45
C GLN A 993 -43.62 50.41 12.64
N LYS A 994 -43.15 51.06 11.56
CA LYS A 994 -41.84 51.71 11.23
C LYS A 994 -41.72 53.13 11.86
N PRO A 995 -40.67 53.99 11.68
CA PRO A 995 -39.50 53.95 10.75
C PRO A 995 -38.11 54.42 11.29
N ALA A 996 -37.17 54.54 10.35
CA ALA A 996 -35.73 54.91 10.35
C ALA A 996 -35.18 56.14 11.14
N GLN A 997 -33.84 56.13 11.33
CA GLN A 997 -32.81 57.20 11.15
C GLN A 997 -31.69 57.31 12.24
N ASP A 998 -30.45 57.38 11.72
CA ASP A 998 -29.23 58.11 12.14
C ASP A 998 -28.42 57.79 13.43
N ALA A 999 -27.08 57.97 13.29
CA ALA A 999 -26.01 57.81 14.29
C ALA A 999 -25.69 59.15 15.02
N PRO A 1000 -24.72 59.27 15.97
CA PRO A 1000 -23.28 59.36 15.60
C PRO A 1000 -22.19 59.00 16.67
N GLU A 1001 -20.92 59.02 16.21
CA GLU A 1001 -19.61 59.41 16.80
C GLU A 1001 -19.30 59.52 18.32
N ALA A 1002 -18.03 59.19 18.67
CA ALA A 1002 -17.17 59.97 19.61
C ALA A 1002 -15.66 59.71 19.35
N ALA A 1003 -14.76 60.64 19.73
CA ALA A 1003 -13.34 60.64 19.33
C ALA A 1003 -12.30 61.06 20.41
N ARG A 1004 -11.08 60.52 20.26
CA ARG A 1004 -9.70 61.04 20.55
C ARG A 1004 -9.37 61.87 21.82
N GLN A 1005 -8.21 61.56 22.41
CA GLN A 1005 -7.20 62.54 22.89
C GLN A 1005 -5.77 61.94 22.88
N GLU A 1006 -4.73 62.79 22.89
CA GLU A 1006 -3.31 62.44 22.60
C GLU A 1006 -2.38 62.33 23.85
N PRO A 1007 -1.18 61.70 23.75
CA PRO A 1007 -0.24 61.50 24.86
C PRO A 1007 1.07 62.34 24.79
N SER A 1008 1.95 62.17 25.78
CA SER A 1008 3.31 62.76 25.86
C SER A 1008 4.43 61.70 25.83
N SER A 1009 5.68 62.14 25.62
CA SER A 1009 6.82 61.36 25.13
C SER A 1009 7.79 60.79 26.19
N VAL A 1010 8.58 59.77 25.81
CA VAL A 1010 10.07 59.72 25.82
C VAL A 1010 10.60 58.31 25.41
N THR A 1011 11.36 58.27 24.29
CA THR A 1011 12.49 57.38 23.83
C THR A 1011 12.68 55.95 24.39
N ASP A 1012 13.21 54.92 23.70
CA ASP A 1012 13.64 54.58 22.32
C ASP A 1012 13.99 53.05 22.36
N GLU A 1013 14.16 52.24 21.30
CA GLU A 1013 14.42 52.51 19.88
C GLU A 1013 13.95 51.32 18.98
N ASN A 1014 13.61 51.60 17.72
CA ASN A 1014 13.66 50.73 16.53
C ASN A 1014 12.80 49.43 16.39
N LYS A 1015 11.54 49.66 15.98
CA LYS A 1015 10.89 49.17 14.73
C LYS A 1015 10.67 47.66 14.51
N GLY A 1016 9.40 47.25 14.56
CA GLY A 1016 8.94 45.90 14.25
C GLY A 1016 8.23 45.71 12.89
N LEU A 1017 7.70 44.50 12.70
CA LEU A 1017 6.85 44.07 11.59
C LEU A 1017 5.37 44.36 11.82
N ALA A 1018 4.64 44.72 10.75
CA ALA A 1018 3.22 44.44 10.45
C ALA A 1018 2.96 44.92 8.98
N LYS A 1019 2.31 44.21 8.05
CA LYS A 1019 0.99 43.54 8.00
C LYS A 1019 -0.20 44.52 8.14
N ASP A 1020 -1.18 44.65 7.22
CA ASP A 1020 -1.38 44.09 5.86
C ASP A 1020 -2.03 45.18 4.89
N PRO A 1021 -3.05 44.95 4.02
CA PRO A 1021 -3.09 45.32 2.57
C PRO A 1021 -4.09 46.51 2.26
N PRO A 1022 -4.64 46.81 1.03
CA PRO A 1022 -4.57 46.21 -0.33
C PRO A 1022 -4.31 47.26 -1.49
N PRO A 1023 -4.86 47.19 -2.74
CA PRO A 1023 -4.38 46.39 -3.89
C PRO A 1023 -4.12 47.15 -5.23
N LEU A 1024 -3.46 46.47 -6.19
CA LEU A 1024 -3.44 46.66 -7.67
C LEU A 1024 -2.87 47.98 -8.27
N PRO A 1025 -2.10 47.94 -9.39
CA PRO A 1025 -2.73 47.86 -10.73
C PRO A 1025 -1.96 47.09 -11.83
N ASP A 1026 -2.64 46.90 -12.98
CA ASP A 1026 -2.03 46.53 -14.26
C ASP A 1026 -1.01 47.57 -14.76
N THR A 1027 0.07 47.11 -15.42
CA THR A 1027 0.48 47.56 -16.77
C THR A 1027 1.80 46.92 -17.23
N ILE A 1028 1.81 46.36 -18.44
CA ILE A 1028 3.04 46.05 -19.20
C ILE A 1028 3.54 47.36 -19.84
N PRO A 1029 4.87 47.55 -19.91
CA PRO A 1029 5.45 48.10 -21.13
C PRO A 1029 6.40 47.11 -21.83
N GLN A 1030 6.08 46.78 -23.09
CA GLN A 1030 7.10 46.68 -24.14
C GLN A 1030 7.65 48.12 -24.34
N ASP A 1031 8.89 48.39 -24.76
CA ASP A 1031 9.52 47.86 -25.96
C ASP A 1031 11.00 48.31 -26.09
N GLN A 1032 11.65 47.80 -27.15
CA GLN A 1032 13.01 48.04 -27.73
C GLN A 1032 13.92 49.13 -27.13
N GLY A 1033 15.17 48.75 -26.85
CA GLY A 1033 16.26 49.73 -26.88
C GLY A 1033 17.56 49.46 -26.13
N PHE A 1034 18.08 48.22 -26.00
CA PHE A 1034 19.47 48.04 -25.54
C PHE A 1034 20.25 47.01 -26.37
N ILE A 1035 21.35 47.50 -26.96
CA ILE A 1035 22.19 46.80 -27.93
C ILE A 1035 23.41 46.22 -27.21
N PHE A 1036 23.75 44.95 -27.48
CA PHE A 1036 25.04 44.39 -27.08
C PHE A 1036 26.19 45.06 -27.85
N GLY A 1037 27.08 45.72 -27.12
CA GLY A 1037 28.31 46.36 -27.63
C GLY A 1037 29.45 46.22 -26.62
N PRO A 1038 30.71 46.05 -27.06
CA PRO A 1038 31.71 45.33 -26.28
C PRO A 1038 32.47 46.17 -25.24
N SER A 1039 33.07 45.43 -24.29
CA SER A 1039 34.04 45.93 -23.30
C SER A 1039 35.12 46.85 -23.89
N LYS A 1040 35.35 47.97 -23.20
CA LYS A 1040 36.61 48.74 -23.26
C LYS A 1040 36.96 49.33 -21.90
N THR A 1041 37.89 48.69 -21.20
CA THR A 1041 38.90 49.41 -20.42
C THR A 1041 40.17 49.56 -21.27
N SER A 1042 40.87 50.67 -21.10
CA SER A 1042 42.10 51.03 -21.82
C SER A 1042 43.06 51.72 -20.83
N PRO A 1043 44.36 51.88 -21.13
CA PRO A 1043 45.26 51.03 -21.92
C PRO A 1043 46.58 50.74 -21.18
N THR A 1044 47.41 49.79 -21.65
CA THR A 1044 48.86 50.02 -21.95
C THR A 1044 49.62 48.78 -22.47
N GLU A 1045 50.29 48.97 -23.59
CA GLU A 1045 51.62 48.46 -24.01
C GLU A 1045 52.16 47.05 -23.66
N ASN A 1046 52.18 46.20 -24.71
CA ASN A 1046 53.38 45.60 -25.36
C ASN A 1046 54.13 44.35 -24.81
N LYS A 1047 54.34 43.42 -25.76
CA LYS A 1047 55.44 42.43 -25.96
C LYS A 1047 55.36 40.98 -25.43
N ASP A 1048 55.44 40.10 -26.44
CA ASP A 1048 56.30 38.91 -26.60
C ASP A 1048 56.12 37.63 -25.75
N ASN A 1049 55.90 36.55 -26.53
CA ASN A 1049 56.52 35.21 -26.44
C ASN A 1049 56.04 34.13 -25.43
N ASN A 1050 55.57 33.04 -26.06
CA ASN A 1050 56.04 31.66 -25.90
C ASN A 1050 55.85 30.86 -24.59
N ASP A 1051 55.23 29.69 -24.80
CA ASP A 1051 55.64 28.36 -24.32
C ASP A 1051 55.30 27.90 -22.87
N LYS A 1052 54.78 26.67 -22.82
CA LYS A 1052 54.88 25.65 -21.76
C LYS A 1052 54.41 25.93 -20.31
N LYS A 1053 53.33 25.22 -19.99
CA LYS A 1053 53.25 24.11 -19.00
C LYS A 1053 53.68 24.35 -17.54
N LYS A 1054 52.70 24.04 -16.67
CA LYS A 1054 52.79 23.38 -15.34
C LYS A 1054 53.27 24.23 -14.15
N LEU A 1055 52.42 24.37 -13.13
CA LEU A 1055 52.47 23.70 -11.81
C LEU A 1055 51.67 24.49 -10.74
N PHE A 1056 50.67 23.82 -10.16
CA PHE A 1056 50.25 23.84 -8.74
C PHE A 1056 49.74 25.10 -8.00
N LYS A 1057 48.77 24.75 -7.13
CA LYS A 1057 48.45 25.25 -5.78
C LYS A 1057 47.54 26.49 -5.61
N MET A 1058 46.59 26.30 -4.69
CA MET A 1058 46.23 27.13 -3.51
C MET A 1058 46.45 28.66 -3.64
N GLU A 1059 45.53 29.52 -3.21
CA GLU A 1059 44.70 29.37 -2.00
C GLU A 1059 43.46 30.30 -2.03
N ILE A 1060 42.60 30.14 -1.03
CA ILE A 1060 41.35 30.88 -0.77
C ILE A 1060 41.61 32.40 -0.59
N LEU A 1061 40.64 33.26 -0.98
CA LEU A 1061 40.13 34.39 -0.17
C LEU A 1061 39.01 35.19 -0.90
N ASN A 1062 37.82 35.23 -0.28
CA ASN A 1062 36.75 36.25 -0.30
C ASN A 1062 36.40 36.92 -1.65
N ASN A 1063 35.21 36.73 -2.23
CA ASN A 1063 33.87 36.92 -1.66
C ASN A 1063 32.82 36.05 -2.38
#